data_AF-A0A1F5YTN7-F1
#
_entry.id   AF-A0A1F5YTN7-F1
#
_cell.length_a   1.000
_cell.length_b   1.000
_cell.length_c   1.000
_cell.angle_alpha   90.00
_cell.angle_beta   90.00
_cell.angle_gamma   90.00
#
_symmetry.space_group_name_H-M   'P 1'
#
loop_
_entity.id
_entity.type
_entity.pdbx_description
1 polymer ?
#
loop_
_entity_poly.entity_id
_entity_poly.type
_entity_poly.pdbx_seq_one_letter_code
_entity_poly.pdbx_strand_id
1 'polypeptide(L)'
;MRLFRSSSLFSIALLITANILPAFWTFSGNARPENLLFLYWLETWIIGFYSILKIRKASKIISENEKSLMEKQLFKKFFKEESPSSVTALFAVQYAFITVLYGVFLLCILIPFFLVKGGSYFDRLTAILPGIRQRAGFFVLLFAYVVSHGISYVQNYVGHREFEKTSPVYQMLQPYDRIIAMHLFVVFGAIVFGSFSKIGIIFIKLFTDLATHIKEHMIEIAEGGEKQKKSDEIKILEKNVPFWIQRGFLFLVIAVVVLGTIAAFRTAKKNSLHSLPVPLLTTNQSVRDNLLLNEADEISNVVNIQTKASSELNVVFVSFGYKDFAVFRQDADRLGKYLLSRQPFSEFASLFRFHLLETADDFGCRDVTEKDEVYIGGKLTRLNCDGEKIRQAVKDSKLPYNRTVVLINGPNLKGMDTVNGFMTIEWGGIASDENIVLVDTARNEFNGVFVHEFGHSFGLADEYLLYQIPGPEKDFCPDNCCHSNACSSWKDIPGALCIQGCSYPNWYRSSEESTMRQAYNENFSPASLDILRRRLLRHTQPEFVTGSLGINWNKPHPGINPEAHEGDTLSFSGETWNRGAKAAGPSFMSGRLDIDSDGKWDITLPQVPVGGLAPDMAQKHLWNIGWIATSGRHIFEVCTDVTNIVIEADDKNNCKSYDFTVQKKLEIY
;
A
#
# COMPACT_ATOMS: atom_id res chain seq x y z
N MET A 1 57.86 10.20 -6.47
CA MET A 1 57.05 9.15 -7.13
C MET A 1 56.00 9.87 -7.96
N ARG A 2 56.10 9.84 -9.30
CA ARG A 2 55.07 10.40 -10.18
C ARG A 2 54.19 9.24 -10.65
N LEU A 3 52.93 9.24 -10.25
CA LEU A 3 51.93 8.28 -10.72
C LEU A 3 51.34 8.82 -12.03
N PHE A 4 51.44 8.05 -13.11
CA PHE A 4 50.82 8.43 -14.39
C PHE A 4 49.50 7.68 -14.55
N ARG A 5 48.44 8.41 -14.92
CA ARG A 5 47.11 7.83 -15.16
C ARG A 5 47.02 7.37 -16.61
N SER A 6 46.89 6.07 -16.84
CA SER A 6 46.66 5.51 -18.19
C SER A 6 45.19 5.54 -18.63
N SER A 7 44.27 5.97 -17.75
CA SER A 7 42.86 6.11 -18.10
C SER A 7 42.64 7.17 -19.18
N SER A 8 41.98 6.79 -20.28
CA SER A 8 41.47 7.79 -21.22
C SER A 8 40.36 8.63 -20.60
N LEU A 9 40.32 9.94 -20.92
CA LEU A 9 39.25 10.85 -20.49
C LEU A 9 37.86 10.33 -20.90
N PHE A 10 37.79 9.67 -22.07
CA PHE A 10 36.58 9.07 -22.59
C PHE A 10 36.06 7.93 -21.72
N SER A 11 36.93 7.01 -21.27
CA SER A 11 36.55 5.93 -20.35
C SER A 11 36.03 6.46 -19.01
N ILE A 12 36.63 7.54 -18.49
CA ILE A 12 36.20 8.17 -17.23
C ILE A 12 34.84 8.83 -17.39
N ALA A 13 34.63 9.56 -18.49
CA ALA A 13 33.34 10.20 -18.78
C ALA A 13 32.22 9.16 -18.90
N LEU A 14 32.49 8.04 -19.57
CA LEU A 14 31.54 6.92 -19.68
C LEU A 14 31.26 6.22 -18.35
N LEU A 15 32.27 6.02 -17.50
CA LEU A 15 32.10 5.48 -16.16
C LEU A 15 31.19 6.37 -15.31
N ILE A 16 31.43 7.69 -15.33
CA ILE A 16 30.62 8.67 -14.62
C ILE A 16 29.18 8.65 -15.18
N THR A 17 29.03 8.66 -16.50
CA THR A 17 27.72 8.63 -17.16
C THR A 17 26.93 7.37 -16.79
N ALA A 18 27.57 6.19 -16.85
CA ALA A 18 26.96 4.92 -16.47
C ALA A 18 26.49 4.90 -15.01
N ASN A 19 27.25 5.54 -14.11
CA ASN A 19 26.90 5.65 -12.68
C ASN A 19 25.87 6.74 -12.37
N ILE A 20 25.70 7.76 -13.22
CA ILE A 20 24.67 8.80 -13.09
C ILE A 20 23.33 8.35 -13.68
N LEU A 21 23.31 7.49 -14.71
CA LEU A 21 22.07 6.99 -15.32
C LEU A 21 21.06 6.38 -14.30
N PRO A 22 21.46 5.59 -13.28
CA PRO A 22 20.57 5.17 -12.20
C PRO A 22 19.95 6.32 -11.40
N ALA A 23 20.60 7.49 -11.32
CA ALA A 23 20.04 8.69 -10.70
C ALA A 23 18.87 9.24 -11.51
N PHE A 24 18.99 9.30 -12.84
CA PHE A 24 17.87 9.69 -13.70
C PHE A 24 16.69 8.73 -13.56
N TRP A 25 16.96 7.42 -13.50
CA TRP A 25 15.91 6.43 -13.26
C TRP A 25 15.23 6.62 -11.89
N THR A 26 16.00 7.03 -10.88
CA THR A 26 15.49 7.39 -9.54
C THR A 26 14.63 8.64 -9.55
N PHE A 27 15.07 9.72 -10.20
CA PHE A 27 14.33 10.99 -10.27
C PHE A 27 13.03 10.89 -11.07
N SER A 28 12.95 9.95 -12.03
CA SER A 28 11.71 9.67 -12.76
C SER A 28 10.62 8.96 -11.91
N GLY A 29 10.85 8.73 -10.62
CA GLY A 29 9.94 8.01 -9.73
C GLY A 29 9.91 6.49 -9.92
N ASN A 30 10.64 5.96 -10.91
CA ASN A 30 10.57 4.56 -11.31
C ASN A 30 11.52 3.64 -10.55
N ALA A 31 12.65 4.13 -10.01
CA ALA A 31 13.60 3.26 -9.31
C ALA A 31 13.22 3.05 -7.84
N ARG A 32 13.18 1.78 -7.42
CA ARG A 32 13.09 1.37 -6.01
C ARG A 32 14.47 0.95 -5.48
N PRO A 33 14.76 1.12 -4.17
CA PRO A 33 16.06 0.76 -3.60
C PRO A 33 16.47 -0.69 -3.86
N GLU A 34 15.53 -1.62 -3.75
CA GLU A 34 15.72 -3.05 -4.01
C GLU A 34 16.18 -3.33 -5.44
N ASN A 35 15.59 -2.64 -6.43
CA ASN A 35 15.93 -2.78 -7.85
C ASN A 35 17.35 -2.25 -8.13
N LEU A 36 17.77 -1.18 -7.44
CA LEU A 36 19.11 -0.61 -7.57
C LEU A 36 20.18 -1.55 -6.98
N LEU A 37 19.91 -2.13 -5.81
CA LEU A 37 20.82 -3.11 -5.19
C LEU A 37 20.95 -4.36 -6.06
N PHE A 38 19.84 -4.83 -6.65
CA PHE A 38 19.88 -5.95 -7.60
C PHE A 38 20.68 -5.61 -8.87
N LEU A 39 20.51 -4.41 -9.42
CA LEU A 39 21.28 -3.93 -10.56
C LEU A 39 22.79 -3.89 -10.26
N TYR A 40 23.18 -3.36 -9.10
CA TYR A 40 24.58 -3.34 -8.68
C TYR A 40 25.14 -4.72 -8.39
N TRP A 41 24.32 -5.64 -7.90
CA TRP A 41 24.72 -7.05 -7.78
C TRP A 41 24.98 -7.66 -9.16
N LEU A 42 24.15 -7.40 -10.18
CA LEU A 42 24.42 -7.84 -11.55
C LEU A 42 25.69 -7.23 -12.15
N GLU A 43 26.03 -5.98 -11.79
CA GLU A 43 27.29 -5.35 -12.21
C GLU A 43 28.52 -6.14 -11.72
N THR A 44 28.45 -6.78 -10.55
CA THR A 44 29.57 -7.61 -10.07
C THR A 44 29.87 -8.79 -11.00
N TRP A 45 28.85 -9.35 -11.68
CA TRP A 45 29.06 -10.37 -12.70
C TRP A 45 29.71 -9.79 -13.95
N ILE A 46 29.35 -8.58 -14.36
CA ILE A 46 29.98 -7.86 -15.48
C ILE A 46 31.47 -7.62 -15.17
N ILE A 47 31.80 -7.15 -13.97
CA ILE A 47 33.17 -6.95 -13.52
C ILE A 47 33.95 -8.27 -13.52
N GLY A 48 33.35 -9.36 -13.01
CA GLY A 48 33.95 -10.69 -13.01
C GLY A 48 34.27 -11.18 -14.41
N PHE A 49 33.34 -11.00 -15.35
CA PHE A 49 33.54 -11.34 -16.77
C PHE A 49 34.74 -10.62 -17.38
N TYR A 50 34.83 -9.28 -17.24
CA TYR A 50 35.97 -8.53 -17.77
C TYR A 50 37.28 -8.85 -17.04
N SER A 51 37.23 -9.21 -15.76
CA SER A 51 38.40 -9.63 -14.99
C SER A 51 38.96 -10.96 -15.50
N ILE A 52 38.10 -11.90 -15.89
CA ILE A 52 38.54 -13.15 -16.56
C ILE A 52 39.30 -12.83 -17.86
N LEU A 53 38.79 -11.90 -18.67
CA LEU A 53 39.48 -11.48 -19.91
C LEU A 53 40.84 -10.85 -19.60
N LYS A 54 40.91 -10.02 -18.56
CA LYS A 54 42.16 -9.37 -18.13
C LYS A 54 43.20 -10.39 -17.66
N ILE A 55 42.82 -11.32 -16.78
CA ILE A 55 43.72 -12.37 -16.26
C ILE A 55 44.28 -13.23 -17.40
N ARG A 56 43.43 -13.63 -18.36
CA ARG A 56 43.88 -14.44 -19.51
C ARG A 56 44.88 -13.73 -20.41
N LYS A 57 44.81 -12.40 -20.47
CA LYS A 57 45.69 -11.57 -21.31
C LYS A 57 46.92 -11.04 -20.57
N ALA A 58 46.93 -11.08 -19.24
CA ALA A 58 48.05 -10.64 -18.42
C ALA A 58 49.31 -11.47 -18.73
N SER A 59 50.43 -10.81 -19.05
CA SER A 59 51.65 -11.48 -19.50
C SER A 59 52.85 -11.31 -18.58
N LYS A 60 52.75 -10.53 -17.49
CA LYS A 60 53.83 -10.41 -16.51
C LYS A 60 53.96 -11.71 -15.72
N ILE A 61 55.22 -12.14 -15.54
CA ILE A 61 55.58 -13.33 -14.76
C ILE A 61 55.11 -13.18 -13.31
N ILE A 62 54.59 -14.27 -12.74
CA ILE A 62 54.15 -14.36 -11.35
C ILE A 62 55.38 -14.35 -10.42
N SER A 63 55.42 -13.40 -9.48
CA SER A 63 56.46 -13.29 -8.46
C SER A 63 56.29 -14.30 -7.32
N GLU A 64 57.37 -14.59 -6.58
CA GLU A 64 57.32 -15.51 -5.43
C GLU A 64 56.35 -15.05 -4.32
N ASN A 65 56.22 -13.73 -4.11
CA ASN A 65 55.23 -13.18 -3.18
C ASN A 65 53.80 -13.47 -3.64
N GLU A 66 53.54 -13.39 -4.95
CA GLU A 66 52.23 -13.69 -5.54
C GLU A 66 51.91 -15.18 -5.49
N LYS A 67 52.91 -16.06 -5.64
CA LYS A 67 52.73 -17.51 -5.40
C LYS A 67 52.34 -17.79 -3.95
N SER A 68 53.02 -17.18 -2.99
CA SER A 68 52.65 -17.28 -1.57
C SER A 68 51.24 -16.77 -1.29
N LEU A 69 50.79 -15.75 -2.04
CA LEU A 69 49.44 -15.21 -1.95
C LEU A 69 48.40 -16.15 -2.59
N MET A 70 48.74 -16.79 -3.70
CA MET A 70 47.92 -17.83 -4.34
C MET A 70 47.71 -19.04 -3.43
N GLU A 71 48.75 -19.50 -2.72
CA GLU A 71 48.68 -20.61 -1.77
C GLU A 71 47.67 -20.36 -0.63
N LYS A 72 47.37 -19.09 -0.36
CA LYS A 72 46.43 -18.68 0.68
C LYS A 72 45.00 -18.52 0.17
N GLN A 73 44.75 -18.60 -1.14
CA GLN A 73 43.43 -18.42 -1.73
C GLN A 73 42.48 -19.59 -1.43
N LEU A 74 41.19 -19.28 -1.41
CA LEU A 74 40.15 -20.29 -1.24
C LEU A 74 40.14 -21.20 -2.47
N PHE A 75 39.88 -22.50 -2.30
CA PHE A 75 39.88 -23.50 -3.38
C PHE A 75 41.23 -23.76 -4.09
N LYS A 76 42.35 -23.12 -3.72
CA LYS A 76 43.68 -23.39 -4.32
C LYS A 76 44.05 -24.88 -4.32
N LYS A 77 43.63 -25.65 -3.31
CA LYS A 77 43.85 -27.11 -3.23
C LYS A 77 43.31 -27.89 -4.43
N PHE A 78 42.31 -27.34 -5.15
CA PHE A 78 41.72 -27.94 -6.35
C PHE A 78 42.46 -27.55 -7.65
N PHE A 79 43.38 -26.58 -7.59
CA PHE A 79 44.08 -26.00 -8.74
C PHE A 79 45.60 -26.08 -8.54
N LYS A 80 46.16 -27.27 -8.81
CA LYS A 80 47.56 -27.61 -8.52
C LYS A 80 48.58 -26.92 -9.43
N GLU A 81 48.18 -26.53 -10.64
CA GLU A 81 49.08 -25.88 -11.61
C GLU A 81 49.15 -24.37 -11.40
N GLU A 82 50.30 -23.77 -11.69
CA GLU A 82 50.53 -22.31 -11.68
C GLU A 82 50.48 -21.71 -13.10
N SER A 83 49.58 -22.22 -13.94
CA SER A 83 49.37 -21.70 -15.30
C SER A 83 48.35 -20.55 -15.31
N PRO A 84 48.40 -19.63 -16.29
CA PRO A 84 47.38 -18.57 -16.43
C PRO A 84 45.94 -19.10 -16.51
N SER A 85 45.74 -20.26 -17.12
CA SER A 85 44.45 -20.97 -17.16
C SER A 85 44.00 -21.43 -15.77
N SER A 86 44.92 -21.95 -14.96
CA SER A 86 44.66 -22.34 -13.58
C SER A 86 44.32 -21.14 -12.69
N VAL A 87 45.04 -20.02 -12.83
CA VAL A 87 44.72 -18.75 -12.14
C VAL A 87 43.34 -18.24 -12.55
N THR A 88 43.00 -18.32 -13.84
CA THR A 88 41.68 -17.93 -14.35
C THR A 88 40.57 -18.80 -13.78
N ALA A 89 40.77 -20.13 -13.73
CA ALA A 89 39.78 -21.06 -13.19
C ALA A 89 39.59 -20.89 -11.67
N LEU A 90 40.70 -20.70 -10.94
CA LEU A 90 40.68 -20.39 -9.51
C LEU A 90 39.90 -19.09 -9.24
N PHE A 91 40.18 -18.03 -10.00
CA PHE A 91 39.43 -16.78 -9.91
C PHE A 91 37.95 -16.99 -10.18
N ALA A 92 37.59 -17.64 -11.29
CA ALA A 92 36.21 -17.83 -11.70
C ALA A 92 35.39 -18.57 -10.62
N VAL A 93 35.93 -19.67 -10.07
CA VAL A 93 35.26 -20.44 -9.01
C VAL A 93 35.15 -19.64 -7.72
N GLN A 94 36.25 -19.04 -7.26
CA GLN A 94 36.24 -18.27 -6.02
C GLN A 94 35.32 -17.05 -6.10
N TYR A 95 35.41 -16.31 -7.21
CA TYR A 95 34.63 -15.11 -7.44
C TYR A 95 33.13 -15.42 -7.58
N ALA A 96 32.78 -16.47 -8.34
CA ALA A 96 31.40 -16.94 -8.43
C ALA A 96 30.85 -17.39 -7.07
N PHE A 97 31.65 -18.14 -6.29
CA PHE A 97 31.25 -18.58 -4.95
C PHE A 97 30.93 -17.40 -4.03
N ILE A 98 31.82 -16.40 -3.97
CA ILE A 98 31.62 -15.19 -3.14
C ILE A 98 30.40 -14.40 -3.64
N THR A 99 30.27 -14.22 -4.95
CA THR A 99 29.18 -13.43 -5.56
C THR A 99 27.81 -14.09 -5.38
N VAL A 100 27.73 -15.42 -5.48
CA VAL A 100 26.50 -16.18 -5.22
C VAL A 100 26.16 -16.18 -3.74
N LEU A 101 27.13 -16.42 -2.85
CA LEU A 101 26.89 -16.40 -1.40
C LEU A 101 26.35 -15.03 -0.95
N TYR A 102 26.98 -13.96 -1.42
CA TYR A 102 26.50 -12.61 -1.18
C TYR A 102 25.16 -12.34 -1.85
N GLY A 103 24.95 -12.82 -3.08
CA GLY A 103 23.66 -12.72 -3.77
C GLY A 103 22.54 -13.38 -2.98
N VAL A 104 22.75 -14.58 -2.43
CA VAL A 104 21.78 -15.23 -1.54
C VAL A 104 21.53 -14.37 -0.30
N PHE A 105 22.57 -13.84 0.35
CA PHE A 105 22.37 -12.93 1.48
C PHE A 105 21.55 -11.69 1.08
N LEU A 106 21.92 -11.02 0.00
CA LEU A 106 21.29 -9.79 -0.45
C LEU A 106 19.84 -10.02 -0.86
N LEU A 107 19.60 -11.01 -1.73
CA LEU A 107 18.33 -11.25 -2.38
C LEU A 107 17.38 -12.07 -1.50
N CYS A 108 17.87 -13.01 -0.71
CA CYS A 108 17.03 -13.85 0.15
C CYS A 108 16.90 -13.32 1.58
N ILE A 109 17.82 -12.46 2.05
CA ILE A 109 17.78 -12.00 3.45
C ILE A 109 17.65 -10.48 3.51
N LEU A 110 18.63 -9.73 3.02
CA LEU A 110 18.68 -8.29 3.22
C LEU A 110 17.49 -7.56 2.59
N ILE A 111 17.20 -7.81 1.32
CA ILE A 111 16.10 -7.13 0.62
C ILE A 111 14.74 -7.55 1.21
N PRO A 112 14.39 -8.85 1.32
CA PRO A 112 13.06 -9.24 1.79
C PRO A 112 12.79 -8.92 3.26
N PHE A 113 13.80 -8.95 4.13
CA PHE A 113 13.56 -8.71 5.55
C PHE A 113 13.69 -7.24 5.94
N PHE A 114 14.56 -6.45 5.28
CA PHE A 114 14.87 -5.10 5.71
C PHE A 114 14.39 -3.99 4.77
N LEU A 115 14.18 -4.26 3.47
CA LEU A 115 13.84 -3.23 2.50
C LEU A 115 12.41 -3.32 1.98
N VAL A 116 11.90 -4.53 1.79
CA VAL A 116 10.51 -4.74 1.37
C VAL A 116 9.67 -5.07 2.60
N LYS A 117 8.69 -4.21 2.89
CA LYS A 117 7.71 -4.42 3.98
C LYS A 117 6.39 -4.90 3.39
N GLY A 118 5.69 -5.78 4.12
CA GLY A 118 4.44 -6.40 3.65
C GLY A 118 4.65 -7.56 2.67
N GLY A 119 3.58 -8.27 2.32
CA GLY A 119 3.62 -9.45 1.43
C GLY A 119 4.30 -10.69 2.02
N SER A 120 4.10 -11.83 1.35
CA SER A 120 4.79 -13.07 1.68
C SER A 120 6.28 -12.96 1.37
N TYR A 121 7.09 -13.86 1.92
CA TYR A 121 8.52 -13.92 1.61
C TYR A 121 8.78 -14.04 0.09
N PHE A 122 7.91 -14.74 -0.64
CA PHE A 122 8.01 -14.87 -2.08
C PHE A 122 7.67 -13.56 -2.82
N ASP A 123 6.70 -12.78 -2.34
CA ASP A 123 6.37 -11.47 -2.92
C ASP A 123 7.52 -10.49 -2.75
N ARG A 124 8.18 -10.54 -1.59
CA ARG A 124 9.37 -9.75 -1.31
C ARG A 124 10.57 -10.18 -2.15
N LEU A 125 10.68 -11.46 -2.49
CA LEU A 125 11.66 -11.96 -3.45
C LEU A 125 11.37 -11.49 -4.87
N THR A 126 10.11 -11.48 -5.30
CA THR A 126 9.74 -11.05 -6.66
C THR A 126 9.80 -9.53 -6.83
N ALA A 127 9.60 -8.76 -5.76
CA ALA A 127 9.74 -7.29 -5.74
C ALA A 127 11.15 -6.79 -6.09
N ILE A 128 12.17 -7.66 -6.02
CA ILE A 128 13.55 -7.40 -6.44
C ILE A 128 13.62 -7.11 -7.95
N LEU A 129 12.75 -7.76 -8.72
CA LEU A 129 12.69 -7.57 -10.16
C LEU A 129 11.88 -6.31 -10.49
N PRO A 130 12.38 -5.44 -11.39
CA PRO A 130 11.62 -4.30 -11.83
C PRO A 130 10.31 -4.74 -12.49
N GLY A 131 9.23 -4.00 -12.20
CA GLY A 131 7.93 -4.21 -12.82
C GLY A 131 8.00 -4.10 -14.35
N ILE A 132 7.03 -4.68 -15.05
CA ILE A 132 7.11 -4.85 -16.52
C ILE A 132 7.38 -3.56 -17.28
N ARG A 133 6.78 -2.44 -16.85
CA ARG A 133 6.97 -1.10 -17.43
C ARG A 133 8.37 -0.50 -17.18
N GLN A 134 9.09 -1.00 -16.17
CA GLN A 134 10.41 -0.53 -15.76
C GLN A 134 11.55 -1.40 -16.29
N ARG A 135 11.25 -2.60 -16.82
CA ARG A 135 12.27 -3.55 -17.32
C ARG A 135 13.14 -2.97 -18.42
N ALA A 136 12.55 -2.21 -19.35
CA ALA A 136 13.31 -1.58 -20.43
C ALA A 136 14.41 -0.65 -19.89
N GLY A 137 14.06 0.22 -18.93
CA GLY A 137 15.02 1.09 -18.26
C GLY A 137 16.11 0.30 -17.52
N PHE A 138 15.73 -0.75 -16.80
CA PHE A 138 16.69 -1.62 -16.11
C PHE A 138 17.70 -2.27 -17.06
N PHE A 139 17.25 -2.82 -18.20
CA PHE A 139 18.15 -3.43 -19.18
C PHE A 139 19.03 -2.42 -19.90
N VAL A 140 18.54 -1.19 -20.13
CA VAL A 140 19.38 -0.09 -20.65
C VAL A 140 20.51 0.24 -19.68
N LEU A 141 20.23 0.30 -18.37
CA LEU A 141 21.26 0.55 -17.35
C LEU A 141 22.28 -0.60 -17.29
N LEU A 142 21.81 -1.85 -17.31
CA LEU A 142 22.69 -3.01 -17.32
C LEU A 142 23.60 -3.00 -18.56
N PHE A 143 23.04 -2.69 -19.73
CA PHE A 143 23.79 -2.54 -20.96
C PHE A 143 24.83 -1.41 -20.87
N ALA A 144 24.48 -0.27 -20.26
CA ALA A 144 25.41 0.84 -20.04
C ALA A 144 26.63 0.41 -19.20
N TYR A 145 26.45 -0.44 -18.18
CA TYR A 145 27.59 -0.99 -17.42
C TYR A 145 28.46 -1.92 -18.27
N VAL A 146 27.86 -2.80 -19.06
CA VAL A 146 28.61 -3.67 -20.00
C VAL A 146 29.45 -2.82 -20.95
N VAL A 147 28.85 -1.80 -21.57
CA VAL A 147 29.54 -0.91 -22.52
C VAL A 147 30.66 -0.13 -21.83
N SER A 148 30.40 0.44 -20.65
CA SER A 148 31.37 1.21 -19.87
C SER A 148 32.62 0.37 -19.53
N HIS A 149 32.42 -0.84 -19.01
CA HIS A 149 33.51 -1.76 -18.69
C HIS A 149 34.22 -2.29 -19.94
N GLY A 150 33.47 -2.58 -21.00
CA GLY A 150 34.01 -3.05 -22.27
C GLY A 150 34.93 -2.03 -22.94
N ILE A 151 34.52 -0.77 -22.98
CA ILE A 151 35.33 0.32 -23.54
C ILE A 151 36.60 0.52 -22.71
N SER A 152 36.51 0.50 -21.38
CA SER A 152 37.71 0.57 -20.52
C SER A 152 38.68 -0.59 -20.79
N TYR A 153 38.16 -1.82 -20.94
CA TYR A 153 38.98 -2.98 -21.29
C TYR A 153 39.67 -2.82 -22.64
N VAL A 154 38.96 -2.39 -23.68
CA VAL A 154 39.53 -2.24 -25.03
C VAL A 154 40.52 -1.07 -25.10
N GLN A 155 40.16 0.10 -24.59
CA GLN A 155 40.98 1.30 -24.74
C GLN A 155 42.14 1.33 -23.75
N ASN A 156 41.88 1.12 -22.46
CA ASN A 156 42.91 1.24 -21.44
C ASN A 156 43.70 -0.05 -21.34
N TYR A 157 43.02 -1.18 -21.07
CA TYR A 157 43.74 -2.42 -20.77
C TYR A 157 44.46 -3.01 -21.99
N VAL A 158 43.77 -3.06 -23.14
CA VAL A 158 44.34 -3.56 -24.40
C VAL A 158 45.12 -2.46 -25.14
N GLY A 159 44.50 -1.29 -25.37
CA GLY A 159 45.09 -0.20 -26.15
C GLY A 159 46.37 0.37 -25.55
N HIS A 160 46.40 0.65 -24.25
CA HIS A 160 47.60 1.14 -23.55
C HIS A 160 48.55 0.03 -23.06
N ARG A 161 48.31 -1.22 -23.50
CA ARG A 161 49.14 -2.39 -23.17
C ARG A 161 49.34 -2.61 -21.65
N GLU A 162 48.33 -2.33 -20.85
CA GLU A 162 48.40 -2.57 -19.39
C GLU A 162 48.58 -4.05 -19.06
N PHE A 163 48.08 -4.93 -19.95
CA PHE A 163 48.25 -6.38 -19.83
C PHE A 163 49.72 -6.84 -19.78
N GLU A 164 50.66 -6.06 -20.33
CA GLU A 164 52.10 -6.35 -20.27
C GLU A 164 52.72 -6.01 -18.91
N LYS A 165 52.05 -5.14 -18.14
CA LYS A 165 52.57 -4.59 -16.88
C LYS A 165 52.01 -5.27 -15.64
N THR A 166 51.03 -6.15 -15.82
CA THR A 166 50.30 -6.80 -14.73
C THR A 166 50.43 -8.32 -14.79
N SER A 167 50.49 -8.96 -13.62
CA SER A 167 50.49 -10.42 -13.51
C SER A 167 49.06 -10.96 -13.47
N PRO A 168 48.84 -12.24 -13.83
CA PRO A 168 47.55 -12.91 -13.66
C PRO A 168 47.04 -12.90 -12.21
N VAL A 169 47.94 -13.05 -11.23
CA VAL A 169 47.60 -13.10 -9.80
C VAL A 169 47.19 -11.74 -9.26
N TYR A 170 47.87 -10.67 -9.70
CA TYR A 170 47.49 -9.31 -9.33
C TYR A 170 46.12 -8.95 -9.90
N GLN A 171 45.85 -9.30 -11.17
CA GLN A 171 44.54 -9.07 -11.81
C GLN A 171 43.41 -9.86 -11.14
N MET A 172 43.70 -11.07 -10.63
CA MET A 172 42.75 -11.86 -9.86
C MET A 172 42.25 -11.14 -8.60
N LEU A 173 43.03 -10.21 -8.04
CA LEU A 173 42.71 -9.55 -6.77
C LEU A 173 42.10 -8.16 -6.93
N GLN A 174 42.34 -7.47 -8.05
CA GLN A 174 41.83 -6.11 -8.28
C GLN A 174 40.32 -5.93 -8.07
N PRO A 175 39.43 -6.88 -8.48
CA PRO A 175 37.98 -6.68 -8.36
C PRO A 175 37.48 -6.59 -6.91
N TYR A 176 38.19 -7.15 -5.94
CA TYR A 176 37.72 -7.23 -4.56
C TYR A 176 37.67 -5.87 -3.86
N ASP A 177 38.53 -4.92 -4.22
CA ASP A 177 38.55 -3.58 -3.61
C ASP A 177 37.20 -2.86 -3.79
N ARG A 178 36.61 -2.97 -4.98
CA ARG A 178 35.31 -2.36 -5.30
C ARG A 178 34.15 -3.09 -4.61
N ILE A 179 34.21 -4.43 -4.60
CA ILE A 179 33.19 -5.29 -3.99
C ILE A 179 33.14 -5.04 -2.48
N ILE A 180 34.27 -5.14 -1.78
CA ILE A 180 34.33 -4.98 -0.32
C ILE A 180 33.80 -3.60 0.10
N ALA A 181 34.21 -2.53 -0.59
CA ALA A 181 33.72 -1.18 -0.32
C ALA A 181 32.19 -1.08 -0.47
N MET A 182 31.63 -1.68 -1.53
CA MET A 182 30.18 -1.73 -1.74
C MET A 182 29.44 -2.55 -0.69
N HIS A 183 30.00 -3.67 -0.26
CA HIS A 183 29.32 -4.56 0.68
C HIS A 183 29.32 -4.00 2.09
N LEU A 184 30.43 -3.39 2.53
CA LEU A 184 30.47 -2.67 3.79
C LEU A 184 29.41 -1.57 3.80
N PHE A 185 29.31 -0.78 2.72
CA PHE A 185 28.32 0.28 2.66
C PHE A 185 26.87 -0.23 2.66
N VAL A 186 26.55 -1.29 1.89
CA VAL A 186 25.21 -1.89 1.88
C VAL A 186 24.86 -2.47 3.25
N VAL A 187 25.76 -3.22 3.88
CA VAL A 187 25.50 -3.83 5.19
C VAL A 187 25.36 -2.76 6.28
N PHE A 188 26.25 -1.78 6.35
CA PHE A 188 26.15 -0.68 7.31
C PHE A 188 24.93 0.20 7.05
N GLY A 189 24.60 0.49 5.79
CA GLY A 189 23.45 1.31 5.43
C GLY A 189 22.11 0.69 5.84
N ALA A 190 21.94 -0.62 5.59
CA ALA A 190 20.73 -1.35 5.97
C ALA A 190 20.56 -1.45 7.50
N ILE A 191 21.66 -1.74 8.21
CA ILE A 191 21.64 -2.04 9.65
C ILE A 191 21.59 -0.77 10.51
N VAL A 192 22.36 0.27 10.16
CA VAL A 192 22.51 1.49 10.99
C VAL A 192 21.37 2.47 10.76
N PHE A 193 20.90 2.64 9.52
CA PHE A 193 19.97 3.70 9.17
C PHE A 193 18.53 3.23 8.92
N GLY A 194 18.27 1.90 8.92
CA GLY A 194 16.92 1.32 8.79
C GLY A 194 16.19 1.64 7.48
N SER A 195 16.83 2.39 6.57
CA SER A 195 16.39 2.74 5.22
C SER A 195 17.59 3.32 4.47
N PHE A 196 17.67 3.05 3.17
CA PHE A 196 18.67 3.68 2.32
C PHE A 196 18.08 4.90 1.62
N SER A 197 18.77 6.05 1.68
CA SER A 197 18.46 7.12 0.74
C SER A 197 18.88 6.68 -0.66
N LYS A 198 17.95 6.71 -1.63
CA LYS A 198 18.23 6.33 -3.03
C LYS A 198 19.43 7.08 -3.59
N ILE A 199 19.53 8.37 -3.23
CA ILE A 199 20.62 9.28 -3.62
C ILE A 199 21.94 8.89 -2.96
N GLY A 200 21.92 8.47 -1.68
CA GLY A 200 23.13 8.08 -0.95
C GLY A 200 23.82 6.85 -1.53
N ILE A 201 23.05 5.83 -1.93
CA ILE A 201 23.62 4.63 -2.57
C ILE A 201 24.30 5.01 -3.89
N ILE A 202 23.65 5.81 -4.72
CA ILE A 202 24.19 6.21 -6.03
C ILE A 202 25.46 7.04 -5.87
N PHE A 203 25.47 8.00 -4.94
CA PHE A 203 26.63 8.86 -4.72
C PHE A 203 27.85 8.05 -4.26
N ILE A 204 27.65 7.12 -3.33
CA ILE A 204 28.74 6.30 -2.79
C ILE A 204 29.22 5.27 -3.81
N LYS A 205 28.31 4.73 -4.63
CA LYS A 205 28.67 3.90 -5.78
C LYS A 205 29.56 4.68 -6.76
N LEU A 206 29.12 5.86 -7.18
CA LEU A 206 29.88 6.72 -8.09
C LEU A 206 31.27 7.03 -7.55
N PHE A 207 31.37 7.43 -6.28
CA PHE A 207 32.65 7.75 -5.65
C PHE A 207 33.58 6.52 -5.59
N THR A 208 33.06 5.37 -5.15
CA THR A 208 33.83 4.12 -5.03
C THR A 208 34.31 3.63 -6.39
N ASP A 209 33.45 3.66 -7.40
CA ASP A 209 33.80 3.28 -8.76
C ASP A 209 34.88 4.16 -9.35
N LEU A 210 34.75 5.48 -9.17
CA LEU A 210 35.73 6.44 -9.67
C LEU A 210 37.07 6.26 -8.97
N ALA A 211 37.08 6.13 -7.64
CA ALA A 211 38.30 5.92 -6.85
C ALA A 211 39.01 4.61 -7.23
N THR A 212 38.26 3.52 -7.36
CA THR A 212 38.81 2.20 -7.74
C THR A 212 39.28 2.18 -9.20
N HIS A 213 38.54 2.82 -10.12
CA HIS A 213 38.95 2.94 -11.52
C HIS A 213 40.22 3.80 -11.68
N ILE A 214 40.35 4.88 -10.90
CA ILE A 214 41.60 5.66 -10.87
C ILE A 214 42.74 4.77 -10.38
N LYS A 215 42.58 4.12 -9.22
CA LYS A 215 43.60 3.22 -8.64
C LYS A 215 44.02 2.11 -9.60
N GLU A 216 43.05 1.52 -10.32
CA GLU A 216 43.27 0.43 -11.27
C GLU A 216 44.21 0.81 -12.42
N HIS A 217 44.13 2.07 -12.88
CA HIS A 217 44.88 2.59 -14.02
C HIS A 217 46.03 3.53 -13.60
N MET A 218 46.43 3.51 -12.34
CA MET A 218 47.65 4.19 -11.90
C MET A 218 48.86 3.28 -12.14
N ILE A 219 49.75 3.73 -13.03
CA ILE A 219 50.99 3.01 -13.34
C ILE A 219 52.16 3.68 -12.61
N GLU A 220 52.94 2.91 -11.87
CA GLU A 220 54.19 3.38 -11.27
C GLU A 220 55.32 3.41 -12.31
N ILE A 221 55.94 4.58 -12.49
CA ILE A 221 57.20 4.71 -13.23
C ILE A 221 58.35 4.75 -12.22
N ALA A 222 59.25 3.78 -12.31
CA ALA A 222 60.45 3.73 -11.49
C ALA A 222 61.53 4.66 -12.07
N GLU A 223 61.69 5.86 -11.49
CA GLU A 223 62.96 6.59 -11.59
C GLU A 223 63.96 5.98 -10.60
N GLY A 224 65.16 5.66 -11.11
CA GLY A 224 66.18 4.89 -10.40
C GLY A 224 66.75 5.59 -9.16
N GLY A 225 67.20 4.79 -8.19
CA GLY A 225 68.14 5.23 -7.15
C GLY A 225 67.81 4.83 -5.71
N GLU A 226 66.54 4.82 -5.30
CA GLU A 226 66.14 4.65 -3.88
C GLU A 226 65.43 3.31 -3.58
N LYS A 227 65.67 2.31 -4.42
CA LYS A 227 64.87 1.07 -4.49
C LYS A 227 64.93 0.14 -3.28
N GLN A 228 65.90 0.25 -2.38
CA GLN A 228 66.00 -0.71 -1.27
C GLN A 228 65.18 -0.27 -0.03
N LYS A 229 65.33 0.98 0.42
CA LYS A 229 64.79 1.42 1.72
C LYS A 229 63.29 1.70 1.71
N LYS A 230 62.75 2.23 0.60
CA LYS A 230 61.31 2.51 0.43
C LYS A 230 60.50 1.28 0.01
N SER A 231 61.14 0.31 -0.65
CA SER A 231 60.59 -1.04 -0.91
C SER A 231 60.23 -1.72 0.40
N ASP A 232 61.09 -1.59 1.42
CA ASP A 232 60.89 -2.30 2.67
C ASP A 232 59.82 -1.64 3.55
N GLU A 233 59.70 -0.30 3.54
CA GLU A 233 58.60 0.42 4.22
C GLU A 233 57.23 0.23 3.53
N ILE A 234 57.17 0.22 2.20
CA ILE A 234 55.93 -0.08 1.46
C ILE A 234 55.54 -1.55 1.60
N LYS A 235 56.51 -2.48 1.62
CA LYS A 235 56.26 -3.90 1.92
C LYS A 235 55.73 -4.12 3.34
N ILE A 236 56.07 -3.28 4.32
CA ILE A 236 55.52 -3.34 5.69
C ILE A 236 54.06 -2.86 5.73
N LEU A 237 53.70 -1.86 4.92
CA LEU A 237 52.31 -1.37 4.79
C LEU A 237 51.42 -2.30 3.94
N GLU A 238 51.94 -2.87 2.85
CA GLU A 238 51.24 -3.89 2.04
C GLU A 238 51.15 -5.26 2.74
N LYS A 239 52.10 -5.60 3.63
CA LYS A 239 52.04 -6.87 4.40
C LYS A 239 50.83 -6.97 5.32
N ASN A 240 50.30 -5.84 5.77
CA ASN A 240 49.31 -5.84 6.85
C ASN A 240 47.86 -5.66 6.38
N VAL A 241 47.62 -5.44 5.09
CA VAL A 241 46.25 -5.29 4.57
C VAL A 241 46.08 -5.98 3.21
N PRO A 242 45.99 -7.33 3.17
CA PRO A 242 45.01 -7.91 2.25
C PRO A 242 44.37 -9.25 2.69
N PHE A 243 44.96 -9.99 3.62
CA PHE A 243 44.52 -11.36 3.94
C PHE A 243 43.47 -11.45 5.05
N TRP A 244 43.62 -10.64 6.10
CA TRP A 244 42.62 -10.51 7.16
C TRP A 244 41.37 -9.76 6.71
N ILE A 245 41.44 -8.96 5.64
CA ILE A 245 40.24 -8.36 5.05
C ILE A 245 39.47 -9.39 4.23
N GLN A 246 40.09 -10.25 3.41
CA GLN A 246 39.35 -11.30 2.69
C GLN A 246 38.78 -12.37 3.63
N ARG A 247 39.56 -12.85 4.60
CA ARG A 247 39.06 -13.78 5.62
C ARG A 247 38.14 -13.12 6.62
N GLY A 248 38.45 -11.91 7.09
CA GLY A 248 37.61 -11.14 8.01
C GLY A 248 36.32 -10.70 7.34
N PHE A 249 36.31 -10.39 6.04
CA PHE A 249 35.11 -10.14 5.25
C PHE A 249 34.35 -11.42 4.98
N LEU A 250 35.00 -12.54 4.66
CA LEU A 250 34.31 -13.83 4.55
C LEU A 250 33.73 -14.26 5.91
N PHE A 251 34.45 -14.06 7.01
CA PHE A 251 33.96 -14.29 8.37
C PHE A 251 32.88 -13.28 8.74
N LEU A 252 32.94 -12.03 8.31
CA LEU A 252 31.90 -11.02 8.52
C LEU A 252 30.67 -11.36 7.69
N VAL A 253 30.81 -11.76 6.43
CA VAL A 253 29.71 -12.20 5.56
C VAL A 253 29.12 -13.48 6.11
N ILE A 254 29.92 -14.47 6.48
CA ILE A 254 29.42 -15.70 7.12
C ILE A 254 28.80 -15.38 8.48
N ALA A 255 29.38 -14.49 9.29
CA ALA A 255 28.81 -14.10 10.57
C ALA A 255 27.55 -13.26 10.42
N VAL A 256 27.46 -12.37 9.44
CA VAL A 256 26.26 -11.56 9.15
C VAL A 256 25.20 -12.39 8.45
N VAL A 257 25.58 -13.35 7.61
CA VAL A 257 24.68 -14.39 7.09
C VAL A 257 24.20 -15.23 8.26
N VAL A 258 25.06 -15.84 9.05
CA VAL A 258 24.66 -16.70 10.18
C VAL A 258 23.87 -15.91 11.23
N LEU A 259 24.28 -14.71 11.62
CA LEU A 259 23.55 -13.85 12.56
C LEU A 259 22.27 -13.30 11.94
N GLY A 260 22.25 -12.99 10.65
CA GLY A 260 21.07 -12.57 9.90
C GLY A 260 20.08 -13.71 9.71
N THR A 261 20.56 -14.94 9.46
CA THR A 261 19.78 -16.17 9.42
C THR A 261 19.29 -16.52 10.82
N ILE A 262 20.10 -16.36 11.87
CA ILE A 262 19.68 -16.52 13.27
C ILE A 262 18.68 -15.44 13.67
N ALA A 263 18.82 -14.19 13.22
CA ALA A 263 17.89 -13.10 13.48
C ALA A 263 16.59 -13.29 12.69
N ALA A 264 16.66 -13.73 11.43
CA ALA A 264 15.52 -14.10 10.60
C ALA A 264 14.82 -15.34 11.15
N PHE A 265 15.56 -16.36 11.60
CA PHE A 265 15.00 -17.51 12.32
C PHE A 265 14.47 -17.12 13.69
N ARG A 266 15.09 -16.18 14.43
CA ARG A 266 14.55 -15.66 15.69
C ARG A 266 13.31 -14.80 15.45
N THR A 267 13.19 -14.09 14.33
CA THR A 267 12.01 -13.31 13.96
C THR A 267 10.89 -14.23 13.45
N ALA A 268 11.23 -15.23 12.63
CA ALA A 268 10.32 -16.29 12.18
C ALA A 268 9.88 -17.20 13.34
N LYS A 269 10.78 -17.52 14.28
CA LYS A 269 10.49 -18.27 15.51
C LYS A 269 9.84 -17.39 16.58
N LYS A 270 10.01 -16.07 16.58
CA LYS A 270 9.19 -15.14 17.39
C LYS A 270 7.79 -14.96 16.80
N ASN A 271 7.62 -15.18 15.49
CA ASN A 271 6.33 -15.25 14.81
C ASN A 271 5.68 -16.67 14.84
N SER A 272 6.43 -17.70 15.21
CA SER A 272 5.96 -19.11 15.27
C SER A 272 6.03 -19.74 16.68
N LEU A 273 6.68 -19.10 17.65
CA LEU A 273 7.06 -19.69 18.94
C LEU A 273 7.27 -18.57 20.01
N HIS A 274 6.22 -17.77 20.23
CA HIS A 274 5.95 -17.02 21.46
C HIS A 274 4.44 -16.71 21.43
N SER A 275 3.54 -17.08 22.36
CA SER A 275 3.69 -17.54 23.75
C SER A 275 4.82 -16.86 24.53
N LEU A 276 4.46 -15.69 25.09
CA LEU A 276 5.00 -15.03 26.31
C LEU A 276 6.29 -14.19 26.13
N PRO A 277 6.58 -13.11 26.90
CA PRO A 277 5.81 -12.43 27.96
C PRO A 277 5.53 -10.93 27.66
N VAL A 278 4.51 -10.40 28.33
CA VAL A 278 4.08 -9.00 28.32
C VAL A 278 5.15 -8.10 28.98
N PRO A 279 5.64 -7.02 28.33
CA PRO A 279 6.21 -5.91 29.07
C PRO A 279 5.03 -5.20 29.75
N LEU A 280 5.08 -5.12 31.08
CA LEU A 280 4.24 -4.23 31.87
C LEU A 280 4.49 -2.78 31.42
N LEU A 281 3.74 -2.33 30.42
CA LEU A 281 3.41 -0.95 30.21
C LEU A 281 1.92 -0.85 30.52
N THR A 282 1.66 -0.10 31.57
CA THR A 282 0.39 0.12 32.24
C THR A 282 -0.79 0.17 31.27
N THR A 283 -1.66 -0.83 31.44
CA THR A 283 -2.99 -0.95 30.85
C THR A 283 -3.80 0.33 31.01
N ASN A 284 -4.32 0.88 29.92
CA ASN A 284 -5.64 1.50 29.97
C ASN A 284 -6.65 0.36 30.08
N GLN A 285 -7.29 0.27 31.24
CA GLN A 285 -8.22 -0.80 31.64
C GLN A 285 -9.38 -1.01 30.62
N SER A 286 -9.70 0.00 29.81
CA SER A 286 -10.83 -0.01 28.86
C SER A 286 -10.71 -0.99 27.69
N VAL A 287 -9.51 -1.45 27.31
CA VAL A 287 -9.33 -2.37 26.16
C VAL A 287 -9.55 -3.84 26.55
N ARG A 288 -9.33 -4.21 27.82
CA ARG A 288 -9.56 -5.59 28.28
C ARG A 288 -11.04 -5.87 28.54
N ASP A 289 -11.79 -4.88 29.01
CA ASP A 289 -13.20 -5.08 29.38
C ASP A 289 -14.12 -5.25 28.15
N ASN A 290 -13.75 -4.73 26.98
CA ASN A 290 -14.49 -4.94 25.72
C ASN A 290 -14.23 -6.30 25.05
N LEU A 291 -13.31 -7.09 25.60
CA LEU A 291 -12.84 -8.37 25.06
C LEU A 291 -13.20 -9.54 25.99
N LEU A 292 -14.09 -9.33 26.95
CA LEU A 292 -14.69 -10.42 27.72
C LEU A 292 -15.58 -11.25 26.80
N LEU A 293 -14.93 -12.27 26.25
CA LEU A 293 -15.49 -13.46 25.63
C LEU A 293 -16.46 -14.08 26.64
N ASN A 294 -17.76 -13.82 26.48
CA ASN A 294 -18.76 -14.62 27.16
C ASN A 294 -18.71 -16.01 26.52
N GLU A 295 -18.06 -16.93 27.21
CA GLU A 295 -18.35 -18.35 27.07
C GLU A 295 -19.87 -18.51 27.20
N ALA A 296 -20.45 -19.26 26.26
CA ALA A 296 -21.86 -19.59 26.25
C ALA A 296 -22.17 -20.49 27.46
N ASP A 297 -22.39 -19.86 28.61
CA ASP A 297 -23.12 -20.48 29.71
C ASP A 297 -24.61 -20.58 29.36
N GLU A 298 -25.20 -21.64 29.86
CA GLU A 298 -26.50 -22.19 29.52
C GLU A 298 -27.68 -21.20 29.54
N ILE A 299 -28.60 -21.48 28.62
CA ILE A 299 -29.94 -20.96 28.44
C ILE A 299 -30.69 -20.67 29.76
N SER A 300 -31.19 -19.45 29.95
CA SER A 300 -32.62 -19.17 30.26
C SER A 300 -32.85 -17.72 30.68
N ASN A 301 -33.57 -16.97 29.85
CA ASN A 301 -34.80 -16.26 30.19
C ASN A 301 -35.14 -15.27 29.08
N VAL A 302 -36.29 -15.52 28.46
CA VAL A 302 -36.94 -14.59 27.54
C VAL A 302 -37.29 -13.33 28.33
N VAL A 303 -36.65 -12.22 28.00
CA VAL A 303 -37.22 -10.89 28.18
C VAL A 303 -37.22 -10.22 26.82
N ASN A 304 -38.44 -9.99 26.31
CA ASN A 304 -38.70 -9.08 25.21
C ASN A 304 -38.11 -7.71 25.56
N ILE A 305 -37.00 -7.34 24.94
CA ILE A 305 -36.60 -5.94 24.81
C ILE A 305 -36.48 -5.70 23.31
N GLN A 306 -37.50 -5.04 22.77
CA GLN A 306 -37.41 -4.33 21.50
C GLN A 306 -36.11 -3.50 21.51
N THR A 307 -35.23 -3.78 20.53
CA THR A 307 -34.30 -2.85 19.87
C THR A 307 -34.12 -1.51 20.59
N LYS A 308 -33.37 -1.52 21.69
CA LYS A 308 -32.82 -0.28 22.24
C LYS A 308 -31.57 0.01 21.41
N ALA A 309 -31.55 1.12 20.68
CA ALA A 309 -30.39 1.59 19.95
C ALA A 309 -29.18 1.60 20.91
N SER A 310 -28.31 0.60 20.79
CA SER A 310 -27.08 0.53 21.56
C SER A 310 -26.13 1.55 20.95
N SER A 311 -25.46 2.34 21.77
CA SER A 311 -24.34 3.19 21.35
C SER A 311 -23.10 2.38 20.91
N GLU A 312 -23.19 1.05 20.98
CA GLU A 312 -22.12 0.13 20.58
C GLU A 312 -22.32 -0.32 19.13
N LEU A 313 -21.21 -0.41 18.40
CA LEU A 313 -21.15 -0.98 17.07
C LEU A 313 -20.85 -2.49 17.18
N ASN A 314 -21.89 -3.29 16.98
CA ASN A 314 -21.82 -4.74 17.05
C ASN A 314 -21.43 -5.33 15.69
N VAL A 315 -20.29 -6.03 15.66
CA VAL A 315 -19.75 -6.70 14.47
C VAL A 315 -19.81 -8.20 14.71
N VAL A 316 -20.60 -8.92 13.91
CA VAL A 316 -20.69 -10.38 13.98
C VAL A 316 -19.76 -10.98 12.94
N PHE A 317 -18.76 -11.74 13.37
CA PHE A 317 -18.00 -12.62 12.49
C PHE A 317 -18.75 -13.93 12.29
N VAL A 318 -18.91 -14.37 11.04
CA VAL A 318 -19.61 -15.60 10.67
C VAL A 318 -18.62 -16.55 10.00
N SER A 319 -18.55 -17.80 10.44
CA SER A 319 -17.65 -18.79 9.84
C SER A 319 -18.23 -19.38 8.56
N PHE A 320 -17.43 -19.50 7.50
CA PHE A 320 -17.76 -20.25 6.29
C PHE A 320 -16.56 -21.08 5.80
N GLY A 321 -16.78 -22.37 5.53
CA GLY A 321 -15.73 -23.29 5.06
C GLY A 321 -14.71 -23.73 6.13
N TYR A 322 -14.89 -23.35 7.39
CA TYR A 322 -14.05 -23.79 8.50
C TYR A 322 -14.45 -25.19 8.98
N LYS A 323 -13.47 -26.10 9.03
CA LYS A 323 -13.63 -27.43 9.65
C LYS A 323 -13.30 -27.45 11.14
N ASP A 324 -12.46 -26.52 11.57
CA ASP A 324 -12.04 -26.32 12.95
C ASP A 324 -12.38 -24.88 13.35
N PHE A 325 -13.33 -24.74 14.27
CA PHE A 325 -13.76 -23.43 14.76
C PHE A 325 -12.72 -22.76 15.65
N ALA A 326 -11.73 -23.48 16.18
CA ALA A 326 -10.61 -22.85 16.89
C ALA A 326 -9.79 -21.94 15.96
N VAL A 327 -9.62 -22.35 14.70
CA VAL A 327 -8.95 -21.53 13.67
C VAL A 327 -9.80 -20.31 13.33
N PHE A 328 -11.13 -20.48 13.20
CA PHE A 328 -12.05 -19.37 12.99
C PHE A 328 -11.98 -18.32 14.12
N ARG A 329 -12.00 -18.75 15.39
CA ARG A 329 -11.85 -17.86 16.55
C ARG A 329 -10.54 -17.07 16.50
N GLN A 330 -9.43 -17.73 16.15
CA GLN A 330 -8.11 -17.08 16.02
C GLN A 330 -8.10 -16.05 14.89
N ASP A 331 -8.69 -16.38 13.74
CA ASP A 331 -8.78 -15.47 12.60
C ASP A 331 -9.64 -14.25 12.94
N ALA A 332 -10.79 -14.45 13.58
CA ALA A 332 -11.68 -13.37 14.01
C ALA A 332 -11.03 -12.45 15.06
N ASP A 333 -10.37 -13.01 16.08
CA ASP A 333 -9.63 -12.24 17.09
C ASP A 333 -8.50 -11.41 16.46
N ARG A 334 -7.72 -12.02 15.56
CA ARG A 334 -6.66 -11.34 14.82
C ARG A 334 -7.20 -10.19 13.98
N LEU A 335 -8.30 -10.40 13.26
CA LEU A 335 -8.91 -9.38 12.40
C LEU A 335 -9.53 -8.24 13.23
N GLY A 336 -10.25 -8.55 14.30
CA GLY A 336 -10.78 -7.54 15.23
C GLY A 336 -9.67 -6.66 15.80
N LYS A 337 -8.57 -7.26 16.28
CA LYS A 337 -7.38 -6.53 16.76
C LYS A 337 -6.71 -5.72 15.66
N TYR A 338 -6.60 -6.28 14.46
CA TYR A 338 -6.00 -5.59 13.33
C TYR A 338 -6.82 -4.34 12.97
N LEU A 339 -8.15 -4.45 12.84
CA LEU A 339 -9.04 -3.32 12.60
C LEU A 339 -8.89 -2.23 13.66
N LEU A 340 -8.94 -2.61 14.95
CA LEU A 340 -8.79 -1.67 16.06
C LEU A 340 -7.39 -1.05 16.19
N SER A 341 -6.39 -1.56 15.46
CA SER A 341 -5.07 -0.92 15.37
C SER A 341 -4.99 0.19 14.33
N ARG A 342 -6.04 0.38 13.51
CA ARG A 342 -6.06 1.31 12.37
C ARG A 342 -6.84 2.57 12.69
N GLN A 343 -6.36 3.71 12.22
CA GLN A 343 -7.16 4.94 12.25
C GLN A 343 -8.30 4.90 11.21
N PRO A 344 -9.48 5.44 11.52
CA PRO A 344 -9.87 6.03 12.80
C PRO A 344 -10.39 5.00 13.82
N PHE A 345 -10.56 3.73 13.45
CA PHE A 345 -11.15 2.71 14.32
C PHE A 345 -10.48 2.59 15.70
N SER A 346 -9.17 2.83 15.78
CA SER A 346 -8.43 2.85 17.04
C SER A 346 -8.85 3.99 17.99
N GLU A 347 -9.25 5.16 17.46
CA GLU A 347 -9.81 6.27 18.24
C GLU A 347 -11.19 5.90 18.83
N PHE A 348 -11.94 5.05 18.12
CA PHE A 348 -13.30 4.63 18.47
C PHE A 348 -13.36 3.21 19.02
N ALA A 349 -12.23 2.64 19.44
CA ALA A 349 -12.15 1.21 19.81
C ALA A 349 -13.14 0.81 20.92
N SER A 350 -13.51 1.75 21.80
CA SER A 350 -14.50 1.51 22.87
C SER A 350 -15.91 1.26 22.36
N LEU A 351 -16.24 1.66 21.13
CA LEU A 351 -17.56 1.44 20.53
C LEU A 351 -17.75 0.03 20.01
N PHE A 352 -16.66 -0.66 19.64
CA PHE A 352 -16.75 -1.94 18.96
C PHE A 352 -17.08 -3.07 19.95
N ARG A 353 -18.00 -3.93 19.55
CA ARG A 353 -18.27 -5.23 20.17
C ARG A 353 -18.19 -6.29 19.09
N PHE A 354 -17.36 -7.31 19.29
CA PHE A 354 -17.19 -8.40 18.33
C PHE A 354 -17.89 -9.65 18.85
N HIS A 355 -18.71 -10.25 18.00
CA HIS A 355 -19.45 -11.48 18.29
C HIS A 355 -19.06 -12.55 17.26
N LEU A 356 -19.14 -13.82 17.64
CA LEU A 356 -18.79 -14.95 16.78
C LEU A 356 -20.03 -15.82 16.53
N LEU A 357 -20.31 -16.08 15.27
CA LEU A 357 -21.31 -17.05 14.82
C LEU A 357 -20.59 -18.24 14.17
N GLU A 358 -20.47 -19.31 14.95
CA GLU A 358 -19.91 -20.59 14.50
C GLU A 358 -21.01 -21.42 13.86
N THR A 359 -20.90 -21.59 12.54
CA THR A 359 -21.89 -22.31 11.74
C THR A 359 -21.23 -23.13 10.64
N ALA A 360 -21.87 -24.24 10.31
CA ALA A 360 -21.54 -25.09 9.17
C ALA A 360 -22.47 -24.83 7.97
N ASP A 361 -23.31 -23.79 8.02
CA ASP A 361 -24.26 -23.44 6.97
C ASP A 361 -23.56 -23.15 5.64
N ASP A 362 -24.21 -23.57 4.56
CA ASP A 362 -23.77 -23.24 3.20
C ASP A 362 -24.47 -21.98 2.69
N PHE A 363 -23.73 -20.87 2.69
CA PHE A 363 -24.16 -19.59 2.13
C PHE A 363 -24.05 -19.50 0.60
N GLY A 364 -23.73 -20.60 -0.10
CA GLY A 364 -23.68 -20.63 -1.56
C GLY A 364 -22.58 -19.75 -2.17
N CYS A 365 -21.51 -19.51 -1.41
CA CYS A 365 -20.40 -18.67 -1.84
C CYS A 365 -19.67 -19.27 -3.05
N ARG A 366 -19.52 -18.50 -4.13
CA ARG A 366 -18.88 -18.91 -5.39
C ARG A 366 -18.24 -17.74 -6.11
N ASP A 367 -17.26 -18.03 -6.95
CA ASP A 367 -16.70 -17.03 -7.86
C ASP A 367 -17.68 -16.72 -8.99
N VAL A 368 -17.94 -15.43 -9.18
CA VAL A 368 -18.71 -14.91 -10.30
C VAL A 368 -17.74 -14.13 -11.18
N THR A 369 -17.64 -14.55 -12.44
CA THR A 369 -16.88 -13.82 -13.45
C THR A 369 -17.84 -13.07 -14.36
N GLU A 370 -17.74 -11.75 -14.37
CA GLU A 370 -18.32 -10.90 -15.39
C GLU A 370 -17.26 -10.58 -16.46
N LYS A 371 -17.63 -10.68 -17.73
CA LYS A 371 -16.76 -10.32 -18.85
C LYS A 371 -17.35 -9.11 -19.53
N ASP A 372 -16.64 -7.99 -19.42
CA ASP A 372 -17.00 -6.73 -20.08
C ASP A 372 -15.71 -5.98 -20.45
N GLU A 373 -15.65 -5.43 -21.65
CA GLU A 373 -14.52 -4.62 -22.14
C GLU A 373 -14.36 -3.32 -21.35
N VAL A 374 -15.41 -2.90 -20.66
CA VAL A 374 -15.41 -1.68 -19.84
C VAL A 374 -14.49 -1.79 -18.62
N TYR A 375 -14.27 -3.00 -18.08
CA TYR A 375 -13.40 -3.22 -16.91
C TYR A 375 -11.92 -3.23 -17.29
N ILE A 376 -11.04 -2.76 -16.40
CA ILE A 376 -9.59 -2.87 -16.60
C ILE A 376 -9.20 -4.36 -16.67
N GLY A 377 -8.64 -4.79 -17.80
CA GLY A 377 -8.29 -6.20 -18.03
C GLY A 377 -9.39 -7.07 -18.63
N GLY A 378 -10.56 -6.51 -18.95
CA GLY A 378 -11.63 -7.16 -19.73
C GLY A 378 -12.40 -8.29 -19.01
N LYS A 379 -12.10 -8.51 -17.73
CA LYS A 379 -12.74 -9.52 -16.90
C LYS A 379 -12.72 -9.08 -15.43
N LEU A 380 -13.88 -9.17 -14.80
CA LEU A 380 -14.08 -8.92 -13.37
C LEU A 380 -14.47 -10.23 -12.69
N THR A 381 -13.67 -10.69 -11.72
CA THR A 381 -14.03 -11.88 -10.90
C THR A 381 -14.31 -11.40 -9.49
N ARG A 382 -15.40 -11.87 -8.87
CA ARG A 382 -15.77 -11.50 -7.50
C ARG A 382 -16.29 -12.71 -6.74
N LEU A 383 -16.00 -12.77 -5.45
CA LEU A 383 -16.59 -13.75 -4.55
C LEU A 383 -18.00 -13.30 -4.17
N ASN A 384 -19.00 -14.10 -4.51
CA ASN A 384 -20.39 -13.79 -4.25
C ASN A 384 -21.03 -14.88 -3.37
N CYS A 385 -21.67 -14.46 -2.29
CA CYS A 385 -22.43 -15.32 -1.38
C CYS A 385 -23.91 -14.90 -1.36
N ASP A 386 -24.78 -15.83 -0.96
CA ASP A 386 -26.20 -15.56 -0.76
C ASP A 386 -26.41 -14.69 0.50
N GLY A 387 -26.59 -13.39 0.30
CA GLY A 387 -26.77 -12.43 1.38
C GLY A 387 -28.03 -12.68 2.22
N GLU A 388 -29.09 -13.23 1.63
CA GLU A 388 -30.34 -13.51 2.35
C GLU A 388 -30.14 -14.64 3.34
N LYS A 389 -29.45 -15.71 2.94
CA LYS A 389 -29.06 -16.80 3.85
C LYS A 389 -28.17 -16.32 4.98
N ILE A 390 -27.19 -15.46 4.70
CA ILE A 390 -26.31 -14.88 5.73
C ILE A 390 -27.12 -14.05 6.72
N ARG A 391 -28.01 -13.17 6.24
CA ARG A 391 -28.89 -12.36 7.11
C ARG A 391 -29.79 -13.23 7.97
N GLN A 392 -30.36 -14.27 7.39
CA GLN A 392 -31.23 -15.20 8.11
C GLN A 392 -30.45 -15.93 9.22
N ALA A 393 -29.24 -16.44 8.92
CA ALA A 393 -28.40 -17.11 9.92
C ALA A 393 -28.01 -16.17 11.08
N VAL A 394 -27.62 -14.93 10.80
CA VAL A 394 -27.31 -13.95 11.85
C VAL A 394 -28.55 -13.59 12.65
N LYS A 395 -29.71 -13.40 12.01
CA LYS A 395 -30.97 -13.14 12.69
C LYS A 395 -31.39 -14.29 13.62
N ASP A 396 -31.25 -15.53 13.16
CA ASP A 396 -31.60 -16.73 13.92
C ASP A 396 -30.66 -16.98 15.10
N SER A 397 -29.41 -16.51 15.02
CA SER A 397 -28.46 -16.55 16.13
C SER A 397 -28.87 -15.67 17.32
N LYS A 398 -29.75 -14.68 17.10
CA LYS A 398 -30.17 -13.65 18.09
C LYS A 398 -29.01 -12.80 18.65
N LEU A 399 -27.83 -12.86 18.04
CA LEU A 399 -26.72 -11.96 18.37
C LEU A 399 -27.08 -10.52 17.98
N PRO A 400 -26.67 -9.51 18.76
CA PRO A 400 -26.80 -8.12 18.33
C PRO A 400 -25.82 -7.87 17.17
N TYR A 401 -26.27 -7.18 16.12
CA TYR A 401 -25.43 -6.88 14.96
C TYR A 401 -25.80 -5.55 14.31
N ASN A 402 -24.79 -4.79 13.94
CA ASN A 402 -24.86 -3.63 13.05
C ASN A 402 -24.11 -3.92 11.74
N ARG A 403 -23.09 -4.77 11.81
CA ARG A 403 -22.27 -5.23 10.68
C ARG A 403 -22.03 -6.73 10.80
N THR A 404 -21.94 -7.38 9.66
CA THR A 404 -21.69 -8.82 9.53
C THR A 404 -20.42 -9.01 8.71
N VAL A 405 -19.50 -9.82 9.19
CA VAL A 405 -18.24 -10.16 8.50
C VAL A 405 -18.18 -11.67 8.32
N VAL A 406 -18.29 -12.16 7.09
CA VAL A 406 -18.15 -13.58 6.79
C VAL A 406 -16.69 -13.92 6.54
N LEU A 407 -16.11 -14.74 7.41
CA LEU A 407 -14.77 -15.27 7.24
C LEU A 407 -14.84 -16.57 6.44
N ILE A 408 -14.11 -16.61 5.34
CA ILE A 408 -14.13 -17.70 4.38
C ILE A 408 -12.78 -18.41 4.44
N ASN A 409 -12.80 -19.72 4.70
CA ASN A 409 -11.60 -20.56 4.69
C ASN A 409 -11.43 -21.19 3.30
N GLY A 410 -10.81 -20.43 2.39
CA GLY A 410 -10.66 -20.72 0.96
C GLY A 410 -10.02 -22.06 0.51
N PRO A 411 -9.11 -22.76 1.23
CA PRO A 411 -8.50 -23.99 0.73
C PRO A 411 -9.45 -25.20 0.67
N ASN A 412 -10.67 -25.08 1.22
CA ASN A 412 -11.64 -26.16 1.30
C ASN A 412 -12.80 -26.05 0.29
N LEU A 413 -12.80 -25.07 -0.60
CA LEU A 413 -13.89 -24.86 -1.57
C LEU A 413 -13.68 -25.74 -2.82
N LYS A 414 -14.56 -26.75 -2.99
CA LYS A 414 -14.57 -27.62 -4.17
C LYS A 414 -15.07 -26.85 -5.40
N GLY A 415 -14.31 -26.86 -6.50
CA GLY A 415 -14.72 -26.29 -7.79
C GLY A 415 -14.16 -24.89 -8.10
N MET A 416 -13.27 -24.35 -7.26
CA MET A 416 -12.51 -23.13 -7.55
C MET A 416 -11.22 -23.48 -8.30
N ASP A 417 -11.11 -22.99 -9.54
CA ASP A 417 -9.95 -23.19 -10.41
C ASP A 417 -8.79 -22.30 -9.91
N THR A 418 -7.97 -22.84 -9.00
CA THR A 418 -6.86 -22.13 -8.34
C THR A 418 -5.57 -22.14 -9.16
N VAL A 419 -5.65 -22.52 -10.44
CA VAL A 419 -4.51 -22.72 -11.33
C VAL A 419 -4.39 -21.55 -12.31
N ASN A 420 -4.07 -20.37 -11.78
CA ASN A 420 -3.36 -19.26 -12.40
C ASN A 420 -3.52 -18.06 -11.47
N GLY A 421 -2.42 -17.34 -11.20
CA GLY A 421 -2.40 -16.18 -10.32
C GLY A 421 -3.58 -15.22 -10.59
N PHE A 422 -4.03 -14.60 -9.51
CA PHE A 422 -5.21 -13.73 -9.46
C PHE A 422 -6.55 -14.48 -9.54
N MET A 423 -7.05 -14.96 -8.40
CA MET A 423 -8.40 -14.51 -8.07
C MET A 423 -8.25 -13.02 -7.79
N THR A 424 -8.45 -12.21 -8.83
CA THR A 424 -8.77 -10.80 -8.70
C THR A 424 -9.86 -10.70 -7.66
N ILE A 425 -9.45 -10.27 -6.49
CA ILE A 425 -10.14 -9.23 -5.75
C ILE A 425 -9.24 -8.00 -6.08
N GLU A 426 -9.32 -7.36 -7.27
CA GLU A 426 -10.26 -6.26 -7.46
C GLU A 426 -11.58 -6.59 -6.80
N TRP A 427 -11.94 -5.82 -5.77
CA TRP A 427 -13.14 -5.95 -4.96
C TRP A 427 -13.10 -7.18 -4.06
N GLY A 428 -12.95 -6.99 -2.76
CA GLY A 428 -13.42 -8.02 -1.87
C GLY A 428 -14.94 -8.06 -1.92
N GLY A 429 -15.51 -8.72 -0.92
CA GLY A 429 -16.91 -9.08 -0.97
C GLY A 429 -17.74 -7.91 -1.47
N ILE A 430 -18.46 -8.11 -2.58
CA ILE A 430 -19.66 -7.31 -2.79
C ILE A 430 -20.47 -7.57 -1.53
N ALA A 431 -20.48 -6.55 -0.69
CA ALA A 431 -21.53 -6.32 0.25
C ALA A 431 -22.79 -6.31 -0.62
N SER A 432 -23.50 -7.45 -0.67
CA SER A 432 -24.83 -7.50 -1.28
C SER A 432 -25.79 -6.54 -0.56
N ASP A 433 -25.38 -6.04 0.61
CA ASP A 433 -25.87 -4.91 1.36
C ASP A 433 -24.69 -4.23 2.08
N GLU A 434 -24.75 -2.91 2.33
CA GLU A 434 -23.76 -2.09 3.07
C GLU A 434 -23.31 -2.66 4.44
N ASN A 435 -23.97 -3.72 4.93
CA ASN A 435 -23.73 -4.33 6.23
C ASN A 435 -23.03 -5.68 6.19
N ILE A 436 -22.77 -6.29 5.03
CA ILE A 436 -22.12 -7.62 4.91
C ILE A 436 -20.73 -7.47 4.28
N VAL A 437 -19.70 -7.96 4.95
CA VAL A 437 -18.31 -7.94 4.49
C VAL A 437 -17.84 -9.38 4.30
N LEU A 438 -17.23 -9.71 3.16
CA LEU A 438 -16.67 -11.06 2.91
C LEU A 438 -15.15 -11.01 2.95
N VAL A 439 -14.52 -11.92 3.68
CA VAL A 439 -13.06 -11.97 3.85
C VAL A 439 -12.54 -13.38 3.64
N ASP A 440 -11.69 -13.57 2.63
CA ASP A 440 -10.96 -14.83 2.42
C ASP A 440 -9.70 -14.89 3.31
N THR A 441 -9.75 -15.75 4.33
CA THR A 441 -8.71 -15.92 5.34
C THR A 441 -7.57 -16.84 4.90
N ALA A 442 -7.70 -17.49 3.74
CA ALA A 442 -6.71 -18.41 3.20
C ALA A 442 -5.47 -17.72 2.59
N ARG A 443 -5.55 -16.41 2.37
CA ARG A 443 -4.53 -15.64 1.63
C ARG A 443 -3.50 -15.02 2.56
N ASN A 444 -2.39 -14.53 2.00
CA ASN A 444 -1.32 -13.90 2.78
C ASN A 444 -1.58 -12.42 3.14
N GLU A 445 -2.58 -11.77 2.52
CA GLU A 445 -2.81 -10.31 2.59
C GLU A 445 -4.18 -9.91 3.20
N PHE A 446 -4.91 -10.89 3.74
CA PHE A 446 -6.31 -10.75 4.19
C PHE A 446 -6.54 -9.71 5.31
N ASN A 447 -5.53 -9.36 6.13
CA ASN A 447 -5.67 -8.32 7.16
C ASN A 447 -5.98 -6.95 6.54
N GLY A 448 -5.19 -6.55 5.54
CA GLY A 448 -5.35 -5.27 4.84
C GLY A 448 -6.62 -5.25 4.00
N VAL A 449 -6.89 -6.36 3.31
CA VAL A 449 -8.15 -6.56 2.57
C VAL A 449 -9.36 -6.46 3.50
N PHE A 450 -9.34 -7.08 4.68
CA PHE A 450 -10.44 -6.94 5.64
C PHE A 450 -10.73 -5.49 5.98
N VAL A 451 -9.70 -4.68 6.27
CA VAL A 451 -9.89 -3.27 6.62
C VAL A 451 -10.41 -2.46 5.41
N HIS A 452 -9.96 -2.78 4.20
CA HIS A 452 -10.47 -2.21 2.96
C HIS A 452 -11.95 -2.53 2.76
N GLU A 453 -12.34 -3.81 2.82
CA GLU A 453 -13.74 -4.22 2.67
C GLU A 453 -14.63 -3.69 3.78
N PHE A 454 -14.10 -3.64 5.00
CA PHE A 454 -14.79 -3.04 6.13
C PHE A 454 -15.03 -1.54 5.88
N GLY A 455 -14.12 -0.85 5.17
CA GLY A 455 -14.32 0.52 4.68
C GLY A 455 -15.53 0.68 3.76
N HIS A 456 -15.78 -0.28 2.86
CA HIS A 456 -17.00 -0.28 2.02
C HIS A 456 -18.28 -0.41 2.85
N SER A 457 -18.24 -1.10 4.01
CA SER A 457 -19.40 -1.15 4.92
C SER A 457 -19.73 0.20 5.58
N PHE A 458 -18.85 1.18 5.38
CA PHE A 458 -19.03 2.59 5.70
C PHE A 458 -19.06 3.43 4.42
N GLY A 459 -19.50 2.86 3.30
CA GLY A 459 -19.74 3.52 2.02
C GLY A 459 -18.53 4.22 1.41
N LEU A 460 -17.31 3.83 1.75
CA LEU A 460 -16.16 4.28 0.96
C LEU A 460 -16.21 3.61 -0.42
N ALA A 461 -15.90 4.35 -1.46
CA ALA A 461 -15.67 3.87 -2.80
C ALA A 461 -14.19 3.50 -2.99
N ASP A 462 -13.92 2.77 -4.08
CA ASP A 462 -12.56 2.39 -4.44
C ASP A 462 -11.80 3.52 -5.11
N GLU A 463 -10.60 3.78 -4.60
CA GLU A 463 -9.72 4.86 -5.08
C GLU A 463 -8.78 4.43 -6.20
N TYR A 464 -8.72 3.13 -6.51
CA TYR A 464 -8.03 2.63 -7.71
C TYR A 464 -8.96 2.68 -8.93
N LEU A 465 -8.38 2.61 -10.14
CA LEU A 465 -9.17 2.60 -11.36
C LEU A 465 -9.74 1.20 -11.58
N LEU A 466 -11.00 1.17 -11.97
CA LEU A 466 -11.81 -0.03 -12.13
C LEU A 466 -12.39 -0.12 -13.52
N TYR A 467 -12.82 1.03 -14.02
CA TYR A 467 -13.38 1.19 -15.33
C TYR A 467 -12.39 1.89 -16.25
N GLN A 468 -12.39 1.48 -17.52
CA GLN A 468 -11.62 2.13 -18.59
C GLN A 468 -12.35 3.33 -19.19
N ILE A 469 -13.66 3.41 -19.00
CA ILE A 469 -14.50 4.50 -19.50
C ILE A 469 -14.65 5.61 -18.46
N PRO A 470 -14.93 6.86 -18.87
CA PRO A 470 -15.36 7.91 -17.95
C PRO A 470 -16.65 7.51 -17.22
N GLY A 471 -16.70 7.79 -15.92
CA GLY A 471 -17.90 7.71 -15.11
C GLY A 471 -18.81 8.93 -15.33
N PRO A 472 -20.03 8.92 -14.78
CA PRO A 472 -20.95 10.04 -14.92
C PRO A 472 -20.37 11.32 -14.31
N GLU A 473 -20.31 12.37 -15.12
CA GLU A 473 -19.92 13.72 -14.69
C GLU A 473 -21.10 14.39 -14.01
N LYS A 474 -20.97 14.62 -12.71
CA LYS A 474 -21.90 15.39 -11.90
C LYS A 474 -21.06 16.30 -11.00
N ASP A 475 -21.52 17.53 -10.73
CA ASP A 475 -20.93 18.38 -9.69
C ASP A 475 -21.32 17.85 -8.30
N PHE A 476 -20.82 16.66 -7.99
CA PHE A 476 -21.21 15.87 -6.85
C PHE A 476 -20.02 14.98 -6.43
N CYS A 477 -19.74 14.90 -5.14
CA CYS A 477 -18.79 13.94 -4.60
C CYS A 477 -19.50 13.08 -3.55
N PRO A 478 -20.02 11.89 -3.92
CA PRO A 478 -20.83 11.09 -2.99
C PRO A 478 -20.06 10.53 -1.80
N ASP A 479 -18.75 10.29 -1.92
CA ASP A 479 -17.96 9.60 -0.89
C ASP A 479 -16.49 10.08 -0.88
N ASN A 480 -15.51 9.17 -0.82
CA ASN A 480 -14.07 9.45 -0.99
C ASN A 480 -13.63 9.53 -2.47
N CYS A 481 -14.57 9.38 -3.42
CA CYS A 481 -14.40 9.69 -4.84
C CYS A 481 -15.28 10.87 -5.23
N CYS A 482 -14.70 11.89 -5.88
CA CYS A 482 -15.42 13.05 -6.38
C CYS A 482 -15.57 13.00 -7.89
N HIS A 483 -16.75 13.33 -8.43
CA HIS A 483 -17.01 13.28 -9.87
C HIS A 483 -16.61 14.58 -10.60
N SER A 484 -16.09 15.56 -9.85
CA SER A 484 -15.70 16.89 -10.34
C SER A 484 -14.31 17.26 -9.85
N ASN A 485 -13.56 18.00 -10.67
CA ASN A 485 -12.22 18.49 -10.34
C ASN A 485 -12.21 19.57 -9.25
N ALA A 486 -13.40 20.04 -8.84
CA ALA A 486 -13.55 20.95 -7.72
C ALA A 486 -13.24 20.28 -6.37
N CYS A 487 -13.38 18.94 -6.28
CA CYS A 487 -13.19 18.18 -5.04
C CYS A 487 -13.87 18.82 -3.82
N SER A 488 -15.06 19.38 -4.02
CA SER A 488 -15.74 20.29 -3.09
C SER A 488 -15.98 19.68 -1.70
N SER A 489 -16.11 18.35 -1.62
CA SER A 489 -16.40 17.64 -0.38
C SER A 489 -15.23 17.55 0.61
N TRP A 490 -13.99 17.69 0.13
CA TRP A 490 -12.80 17.64 1.00
C TRP A 490 -11.82 18.78 0.77
N LYS A 491 -12.23 19.84 0.06
CA LYS A 491 -11.39 21.02 -0.20
C LYS A 491 -10.81 21.65 1.08
N ASP A 492 -11.56 21.55 2.19
CA ASP A 492 -11.21 22.13 3.49
C ASP A 492 -10.52 21.13 4.43
N ILE A 493 -10.28 19.89 3.98
CA ILE A 493 -9.64 18.84 4.80
C ILE A 493 -8.11 18.96 4.66
N PRO A 494 -7.36 19.19 5.75
CA PRO A 494 -5.91 19.32 5.70
C PRO A 494 -5.24 18.09 5.09
N GLY A 495 -4.36 18.31 4.11
CA GLY A 495 -3.62 17.25 3.43
C GLY A 495 -4.41 16.50 2.35
N ALA A 496 -5.70 16.81 2.15
CA ALA A 496 -6.47 16.26 1.05
C ALA A 496 -6.04 16.90 -0.28
N LEU A 497 -5.76 16.07 -1.27
CA LEU A 497 -5.44 16.46 -2.64
C LEU A 497 -6.68 16.32 -3.55
N CYS A 498 -6.56 16.74 -4.81
CA CYS A 498 -7.58 16.49 -5.83
C CYS A 498 -6.90 15.81 -7.02
N ILE A 499 -6.75 14.48 -6.94
CA ILE A 499 -5.96 13.71 -7.90
C ILE A 499 -6.90 12.91 -8.79
N GLN A 500 -6.74 13.03 -10.11
CA GLN A 500 -7.54 12.31 -11.08
C GLN A 500 -7.33 10.79 -11.00
N GLY A 501 -8.42 10.04 -11.16
CA GLY A 501 -8.57 8.60 -11.03
C GLY A 501 -9.16 8.17 -9.66
N CYS A 502 -10.37 7.65 -9.65
CA CYS A 502 -11.04 7.08 -8.46
C CYS A 502 -12.24 6.25 -8.92
N SER A 503 -12.13 4.92 -8.97
CA SER A 503 -13.03 4.01 -9.70
C SER A 503 -13.09 4.25 -11.21
N TYR A 504 -13.37 5.48 -11.64
CA TYR A 504 -13.37 5.92 -13.03
C TYR A 504 -12.18 6.87 -13.32
N PRO A 505 -11.71 6.95 -14.58
CA PRO A 505 -10.59 7.80 -14.96
C PRO A 505 -10.85 9.31 -14.80
N ASN A 506 -12.11 9.76 -14.88
CA ASN A 506 -12.49 11.17 -14.77
C ASN A 506 -12.96 11.58 -13.36
N TRP A 507 -12.97 10.66 -12.40
CA TRP A 507 -13.24 10.97 -10.99
C TRP A 507 -11.95 11.29 -10.24
N TYR A 508 -12.04 11.79 -9.02
CA TYR A 508 -10.92 12.31 -8.24
C TYR A 508 -10.86 11.72 -6.84
N ARG A 509 -9.66 11.49 -6.33
CA ARG A 509 -9.36 10.99 -4.97
C ARG A 509 -8.54 11.99 -4.17
N SER A 510 -8.50 11.81 -2.85
CA SER A 510 -7.84 12.75 -1.92
C SER A 510 -6.37 12.44 -1.61
N SER A 511 -5.82 11.32 -2.07
CA SER A 511 -4.43 10.94 -1.80
C SER A 511 -3.86 10.04 -2.91
N GLU A 512 -2.54 10.03 -3.07
CA GLU A 512 -1.87 9.03 -3.91
C GLU A 512 -1.90 7.63 -3.26
N GLU A 513 -2.01 7.58 -1.94
CA GLU A 513 -1.83 6.38 -1.14
C GLU A 513 -2.98 6.28 -0.14
N SER A 514 -3.71 5.17 -0.15
CA SER A 514 -4.91 4.95 0.66
C SER A 514 -5.19 3.46 0.79
N THR A 515 -5.73 3.01 1.92
CA THR A 515 -6.27 1.65 2.08
C THR A 515 -7.32 1.35 1.02
N MET A 516 -8.14 2.32 0.60
CA MET A 516 -9.14 2.17 -0.47
C MET A 516 -8.56 2.16 -1.88
N ARG A 517 -7.25 2.43 -2.03
CA ARG A 517 -6.53 2.32 -3.32
C ARG A 517 -5.73 1.03 -3.38
N GLN A 518 -5.10 0.67 -2.26
CA GLN A 518 -4.23 -0.48 -2.11
C GLN A 518 -4.46 -1.07 -0.72
N ALA A 519 -4.99 -2.28 -0.62
CA ALA A 519 -5.38 -2.88 0.65
C ALA A 519 -4.20 -3.06 1.64
N TYR A 520 -2.96 -3.13 1.15
CA TYR A 520 -1.75 -3.20 2.01
C TYR A 520 -1.33 -1.85 2.60
N ASN A 521 -1.94 -0.74 2.15
CA ASN A 521 -1.62 0.56 2.69
C ASN A 521 -2.11 0.68 4.13
N GLU A 522 -1.27 1.28 4.98
CA GLU A 522 -1.56 1.37 6.40
C GLU A 522 -2.56 2.48 6.77
N ASN A 523 -2.86 3.39 5.86
CA ASN A 523 -3.68 4.55 6.17
C ASN A 523 -4.76 4.78 5.13
N PHE A 524 -5.94 5.18 5.58
CA PHE A 524 -6.97 5.74 4.72
C PHE A 524 -6.55 7.15 4.25
N SER A 525 -7.02 7.55 3.07
CA SER A 525 -6.86 8.91 2.56
C SER A 525 -7.54 9.93 3.50
N PRO A 526 -7.15 11.23 3.47
CA PRO A 526 -7.76 12.25 4.33
C PRO A 526 -9.29 12.33 4.21
N ALA A 527 -9.84 12.23 2.99
CA ALA A 527 -11.29 12.19 2.79
C ALA A 527 -11.92 10.92 3.38
N SER A 528 -11.29 9.75 3.19
CA SER A 528 -11.77 8.50 3.76
C SER A 528 -11.75 8.52 5.30
N LEU A 529 -10.70 9.07 5.92
CA LEU A 529 -10.59 9.23 7.37
C LEU A 529 -11.71 10.12 7.92
N ASP A 530 -11.96 11.26 7.29
CA ASP A 530 -13.03 12.19 7.68
C ASP A 530 -14.41 11.52 7.60
N ILE A 531 -14.71 10.86 6.48
CA ILE A 531 -15.97 10.13 6.29
C ILE A 531 -16.13 9.05 7.36
N LEU A 532 -15.10 8.22 7.59
CA LEU A 532 -15.15 7.18 8.61
C LEU A 532 -15.37 7.74 10.01
N ARG A 533 -14.67 8.83 10.38
CA ARG A 533 -14.87 9.50 11.68
C ARG A 533 -16.29 10.00 11.84
N ARG A 534 -16.85 10.72 10.85
CA ARG A 534 -18.24 11.18 10.88
C ARG A 534 -19.20 10.01 11.06
N ARG A 535 -19.06 8.94 10.26
CA ARG A 535 -19.95 7.77 10.34
C ARG A 535 -19.83 7.02 11.67
N LEU A 536 -18.65 6.97 12.29
CA LEU A 536 -18.44 6.38 13.62
C LEU A 536 -19.01 7.29 14.73
N LEU A 537 -18.83 8.61 14.62
CA LEU A 537 -19.35 9.59 15.58
C LEU A 537 -20.88 9.57 15.66
N ARG A 538 -21.59 9.29 14.56
CA ARG A 538 -23.05 9.08 14.56
C ARG A 538 -23.51 7.97 15.51
N HIS A 539 -22.66 7.00 15.83
CA HIS A 539 -22.97 5.97 16.83
C HIS A 539 -22.80 6.46 18.28
N THR A 540 -22.31 7.68 18.48
CA THR A 540 -22.00 8.26 19.79
C THR A 540 -22.69 9.59 20.07
N GLN A 541 -23.33 10.18 19.06
CA GLN A 541 -23.90 11.53 19.08
C GLN A 541 -25.25 11.53 18.32
N PRO A 542 -26.08 12.57 18.51
CA PRO A 542 -27.20 12.83 17.62
C PRO A 542 -26.73 13.17 16.20
N GLU A 543 -27.61 13.01 15.22
CA GLU A 543 -27.37 13.39 13.82
C GLU A 543 -28.71 13.77 13.20
N PHE A 544 -29.05 15.05 13.23
CA PHE A 544 -30.11 15.60 12.42
C PHE A 544 -29.74 15.56 10.94
N VAL A 545 -30.71 15.18 10.13
CA VAL A 545 -30.62 15.26 8.69
C VAL A 545 -31.97 15.69 8.14
N THR A 546 -31.97 16.37 7.00
CA THR A 546 -33.22 16.61 6.28
C THR A 546 -33.67 15.35 5.54
N GLY A 547 -34.80 14.80 5.95
CA GLY A 547 -35.41 13.56 5.47
C GLY A 547 -36.20 13.72 4.17
N SER A 548 -37.48 13.35 4.21
CA SER A 548 -38.38 13.51 3.05
C SER A 548 -38.79 14.96 2.83
N LEU A 549 -38.86 15.36 1.55
CA LEU A 549 -39.43 16.62 1.11
C LEU A 549 -40.72 16.33 0.36
N GLY A 550 -41.71 17.20 0.48
CA GLY A 550 -42.98 17.03 -0.20
C GLY A 550 -43.62 18.36 -0.59
N ILE A 551 -44.28 18.37 -1.74
CA ILE A 551 -45.06 19.51 -2.24
C ILE A 551 -46.50 19.02 -2.37
N ASN A 552 -47.45 19.73 -1.78
CA ASN A 552 -48.88 19.42 -1.91
C ASN A 552 -49.65 20.62 -2.47
N TRP A 553 -50.70 20.35 -3.24
CA TRP A 553 -51.57 21.37 -3.83
C TRP A 553 -53.04 21.02 -3.67
N ASN A 554 -53.87 22.05 -3.56
CA ASN A 554 -55.27 21.91 -3.14
C ASN A 554 -56.27 21.62 -4.27
N LYS A 555 -55.84 21.21 -5.47
CA LYS A 555 -56.77 20.91 -6.58
C LYS A 555 -56.38 19.65 -7.37
N PRO A 556 -57.17 18.56 -7.29
CA PRO A 556 -57.18 17.56 -8.36
C PRO A 556 -57.94 18.15 -9.54
N HIS A 557 -57.24 18.42 -10.64
CA HIS A 557 -57.91 18.69 -11.92
C HIS A 557 -58.56 17.37 -12.41
N PRO A 558 -59.88 17.31 -12.63
CA PRO A 558 -60.51 16.09 -13.15
C PRO A 558 -59.99 15.82 -14.57
N GLY A 559 -59.16 14.78 -14.71
CA GLY A 559 -58.69 14.27 -16.01
C GLY A 559 -57.24 14.58 -16.38
N ILE A 560 -56.43 15.18 -15.51
CA ILE A 560 -55.00 15.43 -15.75
C ILE A 560 -54.18 14.71 -14.67
N ASN A 561 -52.99 14.22 -15.06
CA ASN A 561 -51.97 13.62 -14.18
C ASN A 561 -51.78 14.47 -12.89
N PRO A 562 -51.34 13.90 -11.76
CA PRO A 562 -51.17 14.63 -10.51
C PRO A 562 -49.93 15.54 -10.58
N GLU A 563 -49.99 16.58 -11.40
CA GLU A 563 -48.95 17.58 -11.61
C GLU A 563 -49.46 18.96 -11.16
N ALA A 564 -48.55 19.79 -10.63
CA ALA A 564 -48.87 21.16 -10.22
C ALA A 564 -48.98 22.07 -11.46
N HIS A 565 -50.00 22.92 -11.50
CA HIS A 565 -50.22 23.87 -12.59
C HIS A 565 -50.07 25.32 -12.12
N GLU A 566 -49.77 26.20 -13.07
CA GLU A 566 -49.74 27.64 -12.86
C GLU A 566 -51.06 28.14 -12.25
N GLY A 567 -50.95 28.90 -11.16
CA GLY A 567 -52.09 29.41 -10.39
C GLY A 567 -52.53 28.50 -9.24
N ASP A 568 -51.97 27.30 -9.08
CA ASP A 568 -52.22 26.45 -7.92
C ASP A 568 -51.56 27.03 -6.67
N THR A 569 -52.23 26.87 -5.52
CA THR A 569 -51.62 27.19 -4.22
C THR A 569 -50.85 25.99 -3.72
N LEU A 570 -49.52 26.13 -3.57
CA LEU A 570 -48.65 25.06 -3.11
C LEU A 570 -48.34 25.20 -1.61
N SER A 571 -48.20 24.05 -0.97
CA SER A 571 -47.70 23.90 0.39
C SER A 571 -46.47 23.00 0.36
N PHE A 572 -45.53 23.30 1.24
CA PHE A 572 -44.23 22.64 1.26
C PHE A 572 -44.06 21.90 2.57
N SER A 573 -43.48 20.71 2.53
CA SER A 573 -43.19 19.93 3.72
C SER A 573 -41.76 19.44 3.72
N GLY A 574 -41.20 19.38 4.91
CA GLY A 574 -39.87 18.85 5.17
C GLY A 574 -39.88 18.06 6.46
N GLU A 575 -38.93 17.17 6.59
CA GLU A 575 -38.80 16.29 7.73
C GLU A 575 -37.40 16.42 8.31
N THR A 576 -37.30 16.61 9.63
CA THR A 576 -36.04 16.46 10.36
C THR A 576 -35.98 15.05 10.91
N TRP A 577 -34.87 14.36 10.67
CA TRP A 577 -34.68 12.98 11.11
C TRP A 577 -33.43 12.87 11.97
N ASN A 578 -33.52 12.27 13.17
CA ASN A 578 -32.35 11.98 13.97
C ASN A 578 -31.80 10.59 13.61
N ARG A 579 -30.77 10.53 12.77
CA ARG A 579 -30.04 9.31 12.40
C ARG A 579 -28.91 8.95 13.37
N GLY A 580 -28.72 9.72 14.42
CA GLY A 580 -27.70 9.49 15.43
C GLY A 580 -28.17 8.51 16.50
N ALA A 581 -27.23 7.85 17.16
CA ALA A 581 -27.52 6.88 18.22
C ALA A 581 -27.91 7.53 19.56
N LYS A 582 -27.81 8.86 19.69
CA LYS A 582 -28.25 9.60 20.88
C LYS A 582 -29.44 10.50 20.58
N ALA A 583 -30.27 10.71 21.60
CA ALA A 583 -31.35 11.69 21.54
C ALA A 583 -30.78 13.10 21.38
N ALA A 584 -31.35 13.88 20.47
CA ALA A 584 -31.03 15.29 20.28
C ALA A 584 -31.93 16.18 21.14
N GLY A 585 -31.39 17.35 21.52
CA GLY A 585 -32.19 18.45 22.05
C GLY A 585 -33.08 19.10 20.97
N PRO A 586 -33.96 20.03 21.36
CA PRO A 586 -34.77 20.78 20.41
C PRO A 586 -33.91 21.73 19.55
N SER A 587 -34.36 21.97 18.32
CA SER A 587 -33.75 22.94 17.40
C SER A 587 -34.82 23.57 16.48
N PHE A 588 -34.43 24.06 15.31
CA PHE A 588 -35.28 24.70 14.31
C PHE A 588 -34.98 24.15 12.92
N MET A 589 -36.02 24.07 12.08
CA MET A 589 -35.88 23.82 10.65
C MET A 589 -36.49 24.99 9.86
N SER A 590 -35.99 25.20 8.65
CA SER A 590 -36.47 26.26 7.75
C SER A 590 -36.33 25.77 6.31
N GLY A 591 -37.12 26.34 5.41
CA GLY A 591 -36.94 26.10 3.98
C GLY A 591 -36.76 27.39 3.19
N ARG A 592 -36.44 27.23 1.91
CA ARG A 592 -36.31 28.31 0.93
C ARG A 592 -36.72 27.82 -0.45
N LEU A 593 -37.23 28.73 -1.27
CA LEU A 593 -37.70 28.48 -2.63
C LEU A 593 -36.98 29.44 -3.58
N ASP A 594 -36.34 28.87 -4.59
CA ASP A 594 -35.78 29.53 -5.76
C ASP A 594 -36.78 29.37 -6.90
N ILE A 595 -37.36 30.50 -7.30
CA ILE A 595 -38.34 30.60 -8.37
C ILE A 595 -37.58 30.74 -9.68
N ASP A 596 -37.98 29.95 -10.67
CA ASP A 596 -37.36 29.87 -12.00
C ASP A 596 -35.95 29.22 -12.03
N SER A 597 -35.45 28.74 -10.88
CA SER A 597 -34.16 28.04 -10.76
C SER A 597 -32.98 28.90 -11.25
N ASP A 598 -33.02 30.21 -10.97
CA ASP A 598 -32.02 31.17 -11.43
C ASP A 598 -30.76 31.23 -10.54
N GLY A 599 -30.76 30.44 -9.45
CA GLY A 599 -29.70 30.37 -8.46
C GLY A 599 -29.88 31.37 -7.31
N LYS A 600 -30.99 32.11 -7.24
CA LYS A 600 -31.33 33.00 -6.13
C LYS A 600 -32.55 32.48 -5.38
N TRP A 601 -32.46 32.55 -4.06
CA TRP A 601 -33.57 32.17 -3.18
C TRP A 601 -34.55 33.34 -3.03
N ASP A 602 -35.68 33.30 -3.72
CA ASP A 602 -36.70 34.36 -3.70
C ASP A 602 -37.52 34.37 -2.41
N ILE A 603 -37.84 33.19 -1.89
CA ILE A 603 -38.69 33.05 -0.70
C ILE A 603 -37.94 32.27 0.36
N THR A 604 -37.88 32.81 1.58
CA THR A 604 -37.44 32.08 2.77
C THR A 604 -38.67 31.73 3.60
N LEU A 605 -38.86 30.44 3.90
CA LEU A 605 -39.93 29.96 4.76
C LEU A 605 -39.62 30.33 6.22
N PRO A 606 -40.65 30.54 7.06
CA PRO A 606 -40.43 30.81 8.48
C PRO A 606 -39.77 29.62 9.19
N GLN A 607 -38.88 29.93 10.13
CA GLN A 607 -38.27 28.94 11.02
C GLN A 607 -39.35 28.32 11.92
N VAL A 608 -39.30 27.00 12.08
CA VAL A 608 -40.26 26.23 12.88
C VAL A 608 -39.52 25.35 13.88
N PRO A 609 -40.03 25.23 15.12
CA PRO A 609 -39.36 24.46 16.16
C PRO A 609 -39.43 22.96 15.85
N VAL A 610 -38.30 22.30 16.00
CA VAL A 610 -38.15 20.84 16.03
C VAL A 610 -37.96 20.44 17.49
N GLY A 611 -38.83 19.58 18.01
CA GLY A 611 -38.70 19.07 19.38
C GLY A 611 -37.45 18.21 19.54
N GLY A 612 -37.14 17.80 20.77
CA GLY A 612 -36.10 16.79 20.98
C GLY A 612 -36.48 15.47 20.32
N LEU A 613 -35.58 14.92 19.51
CA LEU A 613 -35.80 13.68 18.77
C LEU A 613 -34.95 12.54 19.33
N ALA A 614 -35.60 11.42 19.68
CA ALA A 614 -34.91 10.18 19.99
C ALA A 614 -34.24 9.59 18.71
N PRO A 615 -33.29 8.65 18.85
CA PRO A 615 -32.70 7.95 17.71
C PRO A 615 -33.76 7.36 16.78
N ASP A 616 -33.53 7.47 15.47
CA ASP A 616 -34.38 7.01 14.35
C ASP A 616 -35.79 7.65 14.28
N MET A 617 -36.06 8.65 15.12
CA MET A 617 -37.34 9.38 15.09
C MET A 617 -37.27 10.61 14.21
N ALA A 618 -38.39 10.90 13.54
CA ALA A 618 -38.54 12.04 12.64
C ALA A 618 -39.64 12.99 13.12
N GLN A 619 -39.48 14.27 12.80
CA GLN A 619 -40.56 15.26 12.88
C GLN A 619 -40.74 15.93 11.52
N LYS A 620 -41.94 15.78 10.96
CA LYS A 620 -42.36 16.46 9.73
C LYS A 620 -43.06 17.77 10.04
N HIS A 621 -42.80 18.79 9.22
CA HIS A 621 -43.51 20.06 9.23
C HIS A 621 -44.11 20.37 7.85
N LEU A 622 -45.24 21.09 7.85
CA LEU A 622 -45.92 21.57 6.64
C LEU A 622 -46.03 23.10 6.68
N TRP A 623 -45.32 23.77 5.78
CA TRP A 623 -45.42 25.21 5.55
C TRP A 623 -46.54 25.53 4.56
N ASN A 624 -47.55 26.23 5.06
CA ASN A 624 -48.63 26.81 4.26
C ASN A 624 -48.36 28.30 4.03
N ILE A 625 -47.46 28.62 3.10
CA ILE A 625 -47.05 30.01 2.82
C ILE A 625 -47.97 30.74 1.83
N GLY A 626 -48.98 30.06 1.28
CA GLY A 626 -49.90 30.66 0.33
C GLY A 626 -49.25 31.05 -1.00
N TRP A 627 -48.11 30.44 -1.35
CA TRP A 627 -47.45 30.70 -2.63
C TRP A 627 -48.32 30.20 -3.79
N ILE A 628 -48.48 31.06 -4.79
CA ILE A 628 -49.21 30.77 -6.02
C ILE A 628 -48.18 30.36 -7.06
N ALA A 629 -48.29 29.13 -7.56
CA ALA A 629 -47.32 28.53 -8.46
C ALA A 629 -47.23 29.30 -9.78
N THR A 630 -46.01 29.64 -10.20
CA THR A 630 -45.69 30.15 -11.53
C THR A 630 -45.22 29.01 -12.43
N SER A 631 -45.55 29.03 -13.72
CA SER A 631 -45.06 27.98 -14.63
C SER A 631 -43.56 28.08 -14.82
N GLY A 632 -42.87 26.94 -14.80
CA GLY A 632 -41.40 26.90 -14.84
C GLY A 632 -40.82 25.84 -13.93
N ARG A 633 -39.49 25.80 -13.89
CA ARG A 633 -38.70 24.94 -13.01
C ARG A 633 -38.35 25.71 -11.75
N HIS A 634 -38.49 25.09 -10.59
CA HIS A 634 -38.25 25.70 -9.29
C HIS A 634 -37.44 24.76 -8.40
N ILE A 635 -36.67 25.32 -7.46
CA ILE A 635 -35.92 24.54 -6.48
C ILE A 635 -36.45 24.86 -5.08
N PHE A 636 -36.86 23.83 -4.36
CA PHE A 636 -37.25 23.91 -2.95
C PHE A 636 -36.19 23.25 -2.07
N GLU A 637 -35.68 23.95 -1.07
CA GLU A 637 -34.72 23.39 -0.11
C GLU A 637 -35.23 23.50 1.31
N VAL A 638 -34.94 22.48 2.13
CA VAL A 638 -35.15 22.50 3.57
C VAL A 638 -33.83 22.20 4.25
N CYS A 639 -33.55 22.98 5.31
CA CYS A 639 -32.47 22.75 6.23
C CYS A 639 -33.02 22.50 7.64
N THR A 640 -32.42 21.54 8.33
CA THR A 640 -32.63 21.33 9.77
C THR A 640 -31.44 21.87 10.56
N ASP A 641 -31.59 21.94 11.88
CA ASP A 641 -30.69 22.61 12.83
C ASP A 641 -30.17 23.97 12.32
N VAL A 642 -31.06 24.83 11.82
CA VAL A 642 -30.67 26.11 11.17
C VAL A 642 -30.01 27.10 12.13
N THR A 643 -30.06 26.82 13.44
CA THR A 643 -29.40 27.59 14.50
C THR A 643 -28.09 26.97 14.97
N ASN A 644 -27.72 25.79 14.45
CA ASN A 644 -26.51 25.04 14.78
C ASN A 644 -26.35 24.78 16.29
N ILE A 645 -27.45 24.42 16.95
CA ILE A 645 -27.52 24.21 18.42
C ILE A 645 -27.29 22.74 18.77
N VAL A 646 -27.64 21.81 17.86
CA VAL A 646 -27.37 20.39 18.07
C VAL A 646 -25.91 20.15 17.70
N ILE A 647 -25.17 19.47 18.58
CA ILE A 647 -23.81 19.05 18.26
C ILE A 647 -23.92 17.69 17.59
N GLU A 648 -23.58 17.67 16.30
CA GLU A 648 -23.76 16.52 15.42
C GLU A 648 -22.42 15.95 14.95
N ALA A 649 -22.46 14.81 14.24
CA ALA A 649 -21.25 14.30 13.60
C ALA A 649 -20.97 15.03 12.27
N ASP A 650 -22.00 15.54 11.59
CA ASP A 650 -21.86 16.17 10.27
C ASP A 650 -22.87 17.30 10.01
N ASP A 651 -22.51 18.55 10.34
CA ASP A 651 -23.37 19.71 10.12
C ASP A 651 -23.64 20.01 8.61
N LYS A 652 -22.95 19.35 7.68
CA LYS A 652 -23.08 19.62 6.24
C LYS A 652 -24.23 18.88 5.57
N ASN A 653 -24.81 17.88 6.22
CA ASN A 653 -25.89 17.05 5.65
C ASN A 653 -27.30 17.50 6.10
N ASN A 654 -27.36 18.63 6.79
CA ASN A 654 -28.59 19.20 7.33
C ASN A 654 -29.53 19.78 6.27
N CYS A 655 -29.08 20.00 5.03
CA CYS A 655 -29.89 20.60 3.97
C CYS A 655 -30.15 19.61 2.83
N LYS A 656 -31.37 19.66 2.27
CA LYS A 656 -31.76 18.88 1.09
C LYS A 656 -32.63 19.72 0.16
N SER A 657 -32.34 19.65 -1.13
CA SER A 657 -33.06 20.37 -2.18
C SER A 657 -33.89 19.41 -3.05
N TYR A 658 -35.00 19.90 -3.58
CA TYR A 658 -35.94 19.20 -4.44
C TYR A 658 -36.28 20.09 -5.64
N ASP A 659 -35.92 19.60 -6.82
CA ASP A 659 -36.23 20.23 -8.10
C ASP A 659 -37.63 19.81 -8.55
N PHE A 660 -38.47 20.77 -8.91
CA PHE A 660 -39.82 20.49 -9.39
C PHE A 660 -40.22 21.42 -10.53
N THR A 661 -41.21 21.00 -11.31
CA THR A 661 -41.72 21.78 -12.45
C THR A 661 -43.21 22.01 -12.26
N VAL A 662 -43.62 23.26 -12.46
CA VAL A 662 -45.01 23.67 -12.51
C VAL A 662 -45.39 23.83 -13.98
N GLN A 663 -46.41 23.09 -14.40
CA GLN A 663 -46.87 23.13 -15.78
C GLN A 663 -47.63 24.42 -16.06
N LYS A 664 -47.47 24.94 -17.27
CA LYS A 664 -48.34 26.02 -17.74
C LYS A 664 -49.78 25.54 -17.77
N LYS A 665 -50.71 26.35 -17.29
CA LYS A 665 -52.14 26.02 -17.37
C LYS A 665 -52.57 26.06 -18.84
N LEU A 666 -53.08 24.94 -19.36
CA LEU A 666 -53.67 24.91 -20.70
C LEU A 666 -54.98 25.71 -20.67
N GLU A 667 -55.06 26.78 -21.45
CA GLU A 667 -56.33 27.44 -21.75
C GLU A 667 -57.11 26.54 -22.71
N ILE A 668 -58.10 25.81 -22.18
CA ILE A 668 -59.11 25.16 -23.01
C ILE A 668 -60.05 26.28 -23.45
N TYR A 669 -59.95 26.70 -24.72
CA TYR A 669 -60.90 27.60 -25.37
C TYR A 669 -62.20 26.89 -25.72
#